data_AF-A0A1Z1MGA8-F1
#
_entry.id   AF-A0A1Z1MGA8-F1
#
_cell.length_a   1.000
_cell.length_b   1.000
_cell.length_c   1.000
_cell.angle_alpha   90.00
_cell.angle_beta   90.00
_cell.angle_gamma   90.00
#
_symmetry.space_group_name_H-M   'P 1'
#
loop_
_entity.id
_entity.type
_entity.pdbx_description
1 polymer ?
#
loop_
_entity_poly.entity_id
_entity_poly.type
_entity_poly.pdbx_seq_one_letter_code
_entity_poly.pdbx_strand_id
1 'polypeptide(L)'
;MATKFPKFSQSIAQDPTTRRIWYGLATAHDFESHDGMTEENLYQKIFASHFGHIAIIFLWTSGNLFHVAWQGNFEQWVIEPIKTKPIAHAIWDPHFGQPAIKAFSKNISTYPVDIAFSGVYHWWYTIGMRTNNDLYNGALFLLVLSAIMLFAGWLHLQPKFKPGLSWFKNNESRLNHHLSGLFGFSSLAWTGHLVHIAIPESRGQHVRWNNFAQTLPHPDGLKPFFTGKWFEYAQQPDTLNHAFGTSEGSGTAILTFLGGFHPQTQSLWLTDMAHHHLAIGVIFIIAGHMYRTNWGIGHNLKDILEAHNPPSGRLGNGHKGLYETITESLHMQLGLALAALGTTTSLVAQHMYALPPYAFMSKSFTTQAALYTHHQYIAGFLMVGAFAHGAIFFVRDYDPEQNKNNVLSRMLEHKEAIISHLSWVSLFLGFHTLGLYIHNDTMLAFGTPEKQILIEPVFAQWIQASSGKALYGFNVLLSEPTSIASKSSSSIWLPGWLEAINSNKNSLFLTIGPGDFLVHHAIALGLHTTTLILVKGALDARGSKLMPDKKDFGYSFPCDGPGRGGTCDISAWDAFYLSVFWMLNTIGWVTFYWHWKHITIWQGNTNQFNESSTYLMGWLRDYLWLNSSPLINGYNPYGMNNLSVWAWMFLFGHLVWATGFMFLISWRGYWQELIETLAWAHERTPLANLIKWKDKPVALSIVQARLVGLAHFSVGYILTYAAFVIASTSSKLN
;
A
#
# COMPACT_ATOMS: atom_id res chain seq x y z
N MET A 1 1.53 -5.92 -45.42
CA MET A 1 2.30 -7.10 -44.96
C MET A 1 2.38 -7.01 -43.45
N ALA A 2 1.84 -7.97 -42.69
CA ALA A 2 1.80 -7.91 -41.23
C ALA A 2 3.21 -8.04 -40.63
N THR A 3 3.46 -7.37 -39.50
CA THR A 3 4.73 -7.50 -38.77
C THR A 3 4.68 -8.65 -37.75
N LYS A 4 5.83 -9.08 -37.23
CA LYS A 4 5.89 -10.13 -36.18
C LYS A 4 5.32 -9.68 -34.82
N PHE A 5 5.31 -8.36 -34.55
CA PHE A 5 4.90 -7.81 -33.27
C PHE A 5 3.64 -6.93 -33.39
N PRO A 6 2.65 -7.08 -32.49
CA PRO A 6 2.57 -8.09 -31.43
C PRO A 6 2.17 -9.47 -31.96
N LYS A 7 2.81 -10.54 -31.46
CA LYS A 7 2.48 -11.93 -31.87
C LYS A 7 1.04 -12.32 -31.50
N PHE A 8 0.52 -11.74 -30.44
CA PHE A 8 -0.73 -12.13 -29.81
C PHE A 8 -1.96 -11.40 -30.37
N SER A 9 -1.79 -10.48 -31.33
CA SER A 9 -2.89 -9.77 -31.97
C SER A 9 -2.57 -9.41 -33.41
N GLN A 10 -3.19 -10.12 -34.34
CA GLN A 10 -3.01 -9.97 -35.77
C GLN A 10 -3.59 -8.63 -36.27
N SER A 11 -4.68 -8.17 -35.65
CA SER A 11 -5.27 -6.86 -35.96
C SER A 11 -4.31 -5.71 -35.65
N ILE A 12 -3.61 -5.77 -34.50
CA ILE A 12 -2.58 -4.79 -34.15
C ILE A 12 -1.34 -4.98 -35.03
N ALA A 13 -0.90 -6.22 -35.28
CA ALA A 13 0.29 -6.52 -36.08
C ALA A 13 0.21 -6.03 -37.54
N GLN A 14 -1.00 -5.85 -38.07
CA GLN A 14 -1.29 -5.30 -39.39
C GLN A 14 -1.33 -3.76 -39.43
N ASP A 15 -1.38 -3.08 -38.29
CA ASP A 15 -1.38 -1.62 -38.21
C ASP A 15 -0.05 -1.05 -38.75
N PRO A 16 -0.07 -0.22 -39.81
CA PRO A 16 1.14 0.30 -40.43
C PRO A 16 1.73 1.53 -39.73
N THR A 17 1.16 1.94 -38.58
CA THR A 17 1.52 3.16 -37.85
C THR A 17 2.26 2.85 -36.55
N THR A 18 2.88 3.88 -35.96
CA THR A 18 3.54 3.76 -34.65
C THR A 18 2.57 3.35 -33.53
N ARG A 19 1.25 3.52 -33.70
CA ARG A 19 0.21 3.05 -32.78
C ARG A 19 0.33 1.54 -32.48
N ARG A 20 0.76 0.75 -33.47
CA ARG A 20 1.02 -0.68 -33.34
C ARG A 20 1.91 -1.01 -32.15
N ILE A 21 3.00 -0.27 -32.01
CA ILE A 21 4.00 -0.52 -30.96
C ILE A 21 3.39 -0.22 -29.60
N TRP A 22 2.73 0.92 -29.46
CA TRP A 22 2.12 1.34 -28.21
C TRP A 22 1.00 0.43 -27.74
N TYR A 23 0.07 0.05 -28.62
CA TYR A 23 -0.99 -0.91 -28.24
C TYR A 23 -0.44 -2.30 -28.00
N GLY A 24 0.57 -2.74 -28.77
CA GLY A 24 1.26 -4.00 -28.51
C GLY A 24 1.97 -4.06 -27.15
N LEU A 25 2.36 -2.92 -26.57
CA LEU A 25 2.86 -2.86 -25.19
C LEU A 25 1.70 -2.81 -24.19
N ALA A 26 0.69 -1.99 -24.44
CA ALA A 26 -0.43 -1.76 -23.52
C ALA A 26 -1.31 -3.00 -23.30
N THR A 27 -1.47 -3.86 -24.31
CA THR A 27 -2.34 -5.06 -24.24
C THR A 27 -1.55 -6.37 -24.07
N ALA A 28 -0.25 -6.30 -23.82
CA ALA A 28 0.60 -7.48 -23.64
C ALA A 28 0.15 -8.39 -22.49
N HIS A 29 -0.43 -7.80 -21.43
CA HIS A 29 -0.92 -8.53 -20.25
C HIS A 29 -2.47 -8.66 -20.20
N ASP A 30 -3.18 -8.18 -21.22
CA ASP A 30 -4.62 -8.45 -21.39
C ASP A 30 -4.79 -9.80 -22.11
N PHE A 31 -4.46 -10.89 -21.42
CA PHE A 31 -4.37 -12.21 -22.03
C PHE A 31 -5.70 -12.70 -22.64
N GLU A 32 -6.84 -12.30 -22.09
CA GLU A 32 -8.17 -12.65 -22.59
C GLU A 32 -8.41 -12.14 -24.02
N SER A 33 -7.82 -11.00 -24.40
CA SER A 33 -8.01 -10.40 -25.72
C SER A 33 -7.01 -10.88 -26.78
N HIS A 34 -6.14 -11.85 -26.43
CA HIS A 34 -5.16 -12.40 -27.36
C HIS A 34 -5.82 -13.37 -28.36
N ASP A 35 -5.35 -13.35 -29.61
CA ASP A 35 -5.87 -14.20 -30.68
C ASP A 35 -5.72 -15.69 -30.33
N GLY A 36 -6.82 -16.44 -30.43
CA GLY A 36 -6.84 -17.89 -30.16
C GLY A 36 -6.67 -18.27 -28.70
N MET A 37 -6.89 -17.35 -27.75
CA MET A 37 -6.86 -17.67 -26.33
C MET A 37 -8.01 -18.63 -25.97
N THR A 38 -7.66 -19.69 -25.24
CA THR A 38 -8.62 -20.57 -24.59
C THR A 38 -8.58 -20.32 -23.09
N GLU A 39 -9.68 -20.61 -22.40
CA GLU A 39 -9.77 -20.41 -20.95
C GLU A 39 -8.66 -21.17 -20.19
N GLU A 40 -8.42 -22.44 -20.52
CA GLU A 40 -7.37 -23.22 -19.87
C GLU A 40 -5.96 -22.62 -20.10
N ASN A 41 -5.66 -22.14 -21.31
CA ASN A 41 -4.38 -21.49 -21.60
C ASN A 41 -4.24 -20.14 -20.89
N LEU A 42 -5.34 -19.41 -20.69
CA LEU A 42 -5.38 -18.17 -19.91
C LEU A 42 -4.92 -18.43 -18.48
N TYR A 43 -5.54 -19.39 -17.78
CA TYR A 43 -5.16 -19.75 -16.41
C TYR A 43 -3.70 -20.24 -16.32
N GLN A 44 -3.25 -21.07 -17.27
CA GLN A 44 -1.86 -21.55 -17.30
C GLN A 44 -0.84 -20.41 -17.49
N LYS A 45 -1.13 -19.43 -18.36
CA LYS A 45 -0.28 -18.24 -18.55
C LYS A 45 -0.23 -17.36 -17.32
N ILE A 46 -1.39 -17.12 -16.68
CA ILE A 46 -1.47 -16.35 -15.44
C ILE A 46 -0.66 -17.04 -14.34
N PHE A 47 -0.82 -18.35 -14.19
CA PHE A 47 -0.11 -19.13 -13.19
C PHE A 47 1.41 -19.04 -13.33
N ALA A 48 1.94 -19.20 -14.54
CA ALA A 48 3.37 -19.02 -14.80
C ALA A 48 3.83 -17.57 -14.58
N SER A 49 2.97 -16.58 -14.88
CA SER A 49 3.25 -15.17 -14.63
C SER A 49 3.34 -14.85 -13.13
N HIS A 50 2.52 -15.50 -12.29
CA HIS A 50 2.62 -15.39 -10.83
C HIS A 50 3.97 -15.89 -10.31
N PHE A 51 4.47 -17.02 -10.79
CA PHE A 51 5.82 -17.51 -10.45
C PHE A 51 6.90 -16.51 -10.85
N GLY A 52 6.81 -15.94 -12.06
CA GLY A 52 7.73 -14.89 -12.51
C GLY A 52 7.69 -13.67 -11.61
N HIS A 53 6.50 -13.22 -11.19
CA HIS A 53 6.35 -12.08 -10.29
C HIS A 53 6.91 -12.36 -8.89
N ILE A 54 6.65 -13.54 -8.31
CA ILE A 54 7.21 -13.95 -7.02
C ILE A 54 8.75 -14.02 -7.08
N ALA A 55 9.31 -14.53 -8.19
CA ALA A 55 10.75 -14.55 -8.38
C ALA A 55 11.37 -13.13 -8.39
N ILE A 56 10.69 -12.15 -8.98
CA ILE A 56 11.11 -10.74 -8.94
C ILE A 56 11.10 -10.21 -7.50
N ILE A 57 10.07 -10.51 -6.71
CA ILE A 57 9.99 -10.10 -5.30
C ILE A 57 11.16 -10.69 -4.49
N PHE A 58 11.47 -11.99 -4.67
CA PHE A 58 12.61 -12.61 -3.99
C PHE A 58 13.95 -12.03 -4.43
N LEU A 59 14.11 -11.73 -5.72
CA LEU A 59 15.34 -11.11 -6.23
C LEU A 59 15.51 -9.68 -5.70
N TRP A 60 14.42 -8.90 -5.62
CA TRP A 60 14.43 -7.56 -5.04
C TRP A 60 14.82 -7.59 -3.55
N THR A 61 14.23 -8.47 -2.75
CA THR A 61 14.57 -8.63 -1.33
C THR A 61 16.02 -9.14 -1.16
N SER A 62 16.47 -10.05 -2.02
CA SER A 62 17.88 -10.49 -2.09
C SER A 62 18.83 -9.32 -2.35
N GLY A 63 18.51 -8.45 -3.31
CA GLY A 63 19.28 -7.25 -3.61
C GLY A 63 19.38 -6.29 -2.42
N ASN A 64 18.28 -6.05 -1.70
CA ASN A 64 18.28 -5.22 -0.50
C ASN A 64 19.23 -5.79 0.58
N LEU A 65 19.13 -7.09 0.87
CA LEU A 65 20.02 -7.75 1.84
C LEU A 65 21.48 -7.68 1.39
N PHE A 66 21.74 -7.97 0.12
CA PHE A 66 23.09 -8.01 -0.44
C PHE A 66 23.77 -6.64 -0.39
N HIS A 67 23.09 -5.56 -0.82
CA HIS A 67 23.67 -4.23 -0.80
C HIS A 67 23.96 -3.74 0.62
N VAL A 68 23.08 -4.03 1.59
CA VAL A 68 23.34 -3.70 3.00
C VAL A 68 24.49 -4.52 3.56
N ALA A 69 24.58 -5.82 3.26
CA ALA A 69 25.67 -6.69 3.71
C ALA A 69 27.03 -6.26 3.13
N TRP A 70 27.05 -5.82 1.87
CA TRP A 70 28.28 -5.50 1.14
C TRP A 70 28.75 -4.06 1.37
N GLN A 71 27.85 -3.09 1.28
CA GLN A 71 28.17 -1.66 1.23
C GLN A 71 27.56 -0.87 2.39
N GLY A 72 26.67 -1.50 3.16
CA GLY A 72 26.01 -0.89 4.30
C GLY A 72 26.86 -0.88 5.57
N ASN A 73 26.25 -0.42 6.66
CA ASN A 73 26.89 -0.31 7.98
C ASN A 73 26.09 -1.06 9.06
N PHE A 74 25.47 -2.19 8.70
CA PHE A 74 24.55 -2.92 9.57
C PHE A 74 25.16 -3.30 10.92
N GLU A 75 26.37 -3.85 10.97
CA GLU A 75 27.03 -4.22 12.23
C GLU A 75 27.31 -3.02 13.14
N GLN A 76 27.69 -1.87 12.56
CA GLN A 76 27.88 -0.63 13.31
C GLN A 76 26.54 -0.08 13.82
N TRP A 77 25.51 -0.17 12.99
CA TRP A 77 24.16 0.24 13.34
C TRP A 77 23.59 -0.61 14.48
N VAL A 78 23.85 -1.93 14.49
CA VAL A 78 23.42 -2.85 15.55
C VAL A 78 24.00 -2.45 16.92
N ILE A 79 25.22 -1.89 16.97
CA ILE A 79 25.87 -1.43 18.20
C ILE A 79 25.24 -0.12 18.71
N GLU A 80 25.01 0.86 17.83
CA GLU A 80 24.38 2.14 18.19
C GLU A 80 23.19 2.50 17.26
N PRO A 81 22.01 1.84 17.41
CA PRO A 81 20.88 1.98 16.47
C PRO A 81 20.25 3.37 16.41
N ILE A 82 20.43 4.17 17.46
CA ILE A 82 19.86 5.52 17.59
C ILE A 82 20.75 6.58 16.92
N LYS A 83 22.08 6.41 16.97
CA LYS A 83 23.04 7.40 16.47
C LYS A 83 23.47 7.12 15.04
N THR A 84 23.59 5.85 14.67
CA THR A 84 24.10 5.44 13.37
C THR A 84 23.00 5.57 12.33
N LYS A 85 23.28 6.29 11.22
CA LYS A 85 22.34 6.39 10.10
C LYS A 85 22.49 5.16 9.20
N PRO A 86 21.40 4.44 8.88
CA PRO A 86 21.47 3.21 8.09
C PRO A 86 21.82 3.52 6.63
N ILE A 87 22.79 2.81 6.06
CA ILE A 87 23.21 2.96 4.66
C ILE A 87 22.41 2.03 3.75
N ALA A 88 21.86 2.55 2.65
CA ALA A 88 21.19 1.74 1.63
C ALA A 88 22.20 1.01 0.74
N HIS A 89 23.04 1.77 0.02
CA HIS A 89 24.09 1.28 -0.86
C HIS A 89 25.10 2.41 -1.17
N ALA A 90 26.21 2.05 -1.82
CA ALA A 90 27.17 3.02 -2.33
C ALA A 90 26.60 3.76 -3.55
N ILE A 91 27.03 5.01 -3.74
CA ILE A 91 26.74 5.80 -4.95
C ILE A 91 27.94 5.72 -5.88
N TRP A 92 27.69 5.34 -7.12
CA TRP A 92 28.66 5.39 -8.21
C TRP A 92 28.09 6.21 -9.36
N ASP A 93 28.38 7.50 -9.38
CA ASP A 93 27.98 8.42 -10.44
C ASP A 93 29.20 9.22 -10.95
N PRO A 94 29.68 8.97 -12.18
CA PRO A 94 30.84 9.66 -12.73
C PRO A 94 30.59 11.16 -13.00
N HIS A 95 29.34 11.62 -12.98
CA HIS A 95 29.00 13.02 -13.15
C HIS A 95 29.16 13.84 -11.85
N PHE A 96 29.39 13.18 -10.70
CA PHE A 96 29.56 13.88 -9.43
C PHE A 96 30.85 14.71 -9.41
N GLY A 97 30.71 16.00 -9.17
CA GLY A 97 31.83 16.85 -8.79
C GLY A 97 32.37 16.51 -7.39
N GLN A 98 33.61 16.92 -7.10
CA GLN A 98 34.24 16.71 -5.79
C GLN A 98 33.41 17.21 -4.59
N PRO A 99 32.69 18.34 -4.66
CA PRO A 99 31.79 18.77 -3.59
C PRO A 99 30.66 17.76 -3.31
N ALA A 100 30.09 17.14 -4.35
CA ALA A 100 29.03 16.14 -4.21
C ALA A 100 29.57 14.87 -3.56
N ILE A 101 30.72 14.36 -4.01
CA ILE A 101 31.39 13.22 -3.38
C ILE A 101 31.57 13.47 -1.87
N LYS A 102 32.05 14.66 -1.49
CA LYS A 102 32.21 15.05 -0.08
C LYS A 102 30.87 15.09 0.65
N ALA A 103 29.83 15.70 0.06
CA ALA A 103 28.52 15.84 0.71
C ALA A 103 27.85 14.49 1.00
N PHE A 104 27.96 13.52 0.09
CA PHE A 104 27.37 12.18 0.24
C PHE A 104 28.24 11.18 1.02
N SER A 105 29.49 11.56 1.38
CA SER A 105 30.37 10.72 2.23
C SER A 105 30.48 11.25 3.67
N LYS A 106 30.27 12.56 3.87
CA LYS A 106 30.65 13.29 5.08
C LYS A 106 30.13 12.63 6.37
N ASN A 107 31.07 12.26 7.25
CA ASN A 107 30.83 11.71 8.59
C ASN A 107 30.00 10.42 8.64
N ILE A 108 29.84 9.73 7.50
CA ILE A 108 29.03 8.50 7.39
C ILE A 108 29.89 7.35 6.83
N SER A 109 30.64 7.60 5.76
CA SER A 109 31.45 6.59 5.06
C SER A 109 32.67 7.23 4.40
N THR A 110 33.65 6.40 4.03
CA THR A 110 34.79 6.80 3.20
C THR A 110 34.43 7.02 1.72
N TYR A 111 33.24 6.57 1.31
CA TYR A 111 32.71 6.69 -0.05
C TYR A 111 31.28 7.26 -0.04
N PRO A 112 30.80 7.83 -1.17
CA PRO A 112 29.44 8.34 -1.27
C PRO A 112 28.38 7.25 -1.05
N VAL A 113 27.36 7.53 -0.23
CA VAL A 113 26.29 6.58 0.11
C VAL A 113 24.92 7.22 0.18
N ASP A 114 23.89 6.41 -0.04
CA ASP A 114 22.51 6.77 0.24
C ASP A 114 22.08 6.32 1.64
N ILE A 115 21.28 7.12 2.33
CA ILE A 115 20.67 6.76 3.61
C ILE A 115 19.38 5.98 3.37
N ALA A 116 19.23 4.84 4.04
CA ALA A 116 18.05 3.99 3.93
C ALA A 116 16.88 4.53 4.77
N PHE A 117 15.73 4.74 4.14
CA PHE A 117 14.47 5.11 4.80
C PHE A 117 13.38 4.03 4.68
N SER A 118 13.75 2.81 4.26
CA SER A 118 12.86 1.66 4.09
C SER A 118 12.57 0.89 5.38
N GLY A 119 13.32 1.14 6.46
CA GLY A 119 13.15 0.46 7.74
C GLY A 119 13.74 -0.95 7.84
N VAL A 120 14.39 -1.45 6.77
CA VAL A 120 14.92 -2.82 6.73
C VAL A 120 15.94 -3.13 7.83
N TYR A 121 16.75 -2.16 8.25
CA TYR A 121 17.68 -2.32 9.39
C TYR A 121 16.93 -2.64 10.69
N HIS A 122 15.89 -1.86 11.00
CA HIS A 122 15.05 -2.06 12.18
C HIS A 122 14.35 -3.42 12.15
N TRP A 123 13.82 -3.81 10.99
CA TRP A 123 13.15 -5.10 10.82
C TRP A 123 14.13 -6.27 11.02
N TRP A 124 15.24 -6.31 10.27
CA TRP A 124 16.23 -7.39 10.34
C TRP A 124 16.86 -7.53 11.72
N TYR A 125 17.15 -6.41 12.37
CA TYR A 125 17.63 -6.40 13.75
C TYR A 125 16.59 -6.96 14.73
N THR A 126 15.33 -6.57 14.60
CA THR A 126 14.24 -7.07 15.47
C THR A 126 14.08 -8.59 15.34
N ILE A 127 14.25 -9.15 14.15
CA ILE A 127 14.10 -10.59 13.89
C ILE A 127 15.38 -11.41 14.15
N GLY A 128 16.44 -10.81 14.69
CA GLY A 128 17.63 -11.52 15.17
C GLY A 128 18.86 -11.51 14.26
N MET A 129 18.84 -10.79 13.13
CA MET A 129 20.05 -10.60 12.33
C MET A 129 21.01 -9.64 13.04
N ARG A 130 22.32 -9.96 13.05
CA ARG A 130 23.35 -9.17 13.76
C ARG A 130 24.56 -8.86 12.90
N THR A 131 24.89 -9.74 11.96
CA THR A 131 26.12 -9.66 11.17
C THR A 131 25.83 -9.50 9.68
N ASN A 132 26.81 -8.98 8.94
CA ASN A 132 26.75 -8.91 7.47
C ASN A 132 26.65 -10.33 6.86
N ASN A 133 27.22 -11.33 7.53
CA ASN A 133 27.11 -12.73 7.10
C ASN A 133 25.67 -13.26 7.21
N ASP A 134 24.90 -12.84 8.21
CA ASP A 134 23.47 -13.20 8.31
C ASP A 134 22.70 -12.68 7.09
N LEU A 135 22.93 -11.41 6.76
CA LEU A 135 22.31 -10.74 5.61
C LEU A 135 22.73 -11.39 4.29
N TYR A 136 24.02 -11.66 4.10
CA TYR A 136 24.56 -12.29 2.90
C TYR A 136 23.99 -13.69 2.66
N ASN A 137 23.92 -14.52 3.70
CA ASN A 137 23.31 -15.85 3.60
C ASN A 137 21.81 -15.77 3.28
N GLY A 138 21.10 -14.79 3.87
CA GLY A 138 19.71 -14.50 3.51
C GLY A 138 19.56 -14.08 2.04
N ALA A 139 20.46 -13.24 1.53
CA ALA A 139 20.46 -12.82 0.13
C ALA A 139 20.66 -14.01 -0.82
N LEU A 140 21.63 -14.88 -0.53
CA LEU A 140 21.89 -16.08 -1.32
C LEU A 140 20.70 -17.05 -1.29
N PHE A 141 20.10 -17.26 -0.12
CA PHE A 141 18.91 -18.10 0.03
C PHE A 141 17.75 -17.60 -0.85
N LEU A 142 17.45 -16.30 -0.80
CA LEU A 142 16.38 -15.71 -1.62
C LEU A 142 16.70 -15.74 -3.12
N LEU A 143 17.97 -15.63 -3.51
CA LEU A 143 18.40 -15.80 -4.90
C LEU A 143 18.11 -17.22 -5.40
N VAL A 144 18.42 -18.25 -4.59
CA VAL A 144 18.09 -19.64 -4.90
C VAL A 144 16.57 -19.85 -4.99
N LEU A 145 15.79 -19.29 -4.05
CA LEU A 145 14.33 -19.36 -4.12
C LEU A 145 13.77 -18.67 -5.37
N SER A 146 14.33 -17.53 -5.78
CA SER A 146 13.97 -16.86 -7.03
C SER A 146 14.19 -17.77 -8.24
N ALA A 147 15.35 -18.43 -8.31
CA ALA A 147 15.65 -19.39 -9.37
C ALA A 147 14.69 -20.61 -9.36
N ILE A 148 14.34 -21.12 -8.17
CA ILE A 148 13.36 -22.20 -8.01
C ILE A 148 11.98 -21.76 -8.52
N MET A 149 11.53 -20.54 -8.21
CA MET A 149 10.24 -20.03 -8.69
C MET A 149 10.22 -19.87 -10.21
N LEU A 150 11.29 -19.35 -10.81
CA LEU A 150 11.41 -19.29 -12.28
C LEU A 150 11.37 -20.69 -12.91
N PHE A 151 12.09 -21.64 -12.33
CA PHE A 151 12.07 -23.02 -12.78
C PHE A 151 10.68 -23.66 -12.63
N ALA A 152 9.99 -23.44 -11.51
CA ALA A 152 8.63 -23.93 -11.29
C ALA A 152 7.64 -23.35 -12.31
N GLY A 153 7.72 -22.05 -12.59
CA GLY A 153 6.92 -21.40 -13.64
C GLY A 153 7.16 -22.01 -15.02
N TRP A 154 8.43 -22.24 -15.39
CA TRP A 154 8.78 -22.92 -16.65
C TRP A 154 8.30 -24.38 -16.68
N LEU A 155 8.43 -25.11 -15.57
CA LEU A 155 8.07 -26.52 -15.43
C LEU A 155 6.56 -26.69 -15.65
N HIS A 156 5.74 -25.86 -15.01
CA HIS A 156 4.28 -25.92 -15.15
C HIS A 156 3.75 -25.42 -16.50
N LEU A 157 4.62 -24.93 -17.39
CA LEU A 157 4.30 -24.73 -18.80
C LEU A 157 4.66 -25.93 -19.69
N GLN A 158 5.40 -26.92 -19.18
CA GLN A 158 5.73 -28.13 -19.92
C GLN A 158 4.50 -29.05 -20.05
N PRO A 159 4.29 -29.71 -21.21
CA PRO A 159 3.06 -30.45 -21.48
C PRO A 159 2.61 -31.45 -20.41
N LYS A 160 3.55 -32.11 -19.71
CA LYS A 160 3.26 -33.09 -18.67
C LYS A 160 2.83 -32.50 -17.32
N PHE A 161 3.15 -31.23 -17.05
CA PHE A 161 2.97 -30.58 -15.74
C PHE A 161 2.00 -29.40 -15.77
N LYS A 162 1.35 -29.18 -16.92
CA LYS A 162 0.28 -28.20 -17.09
C LYS A 162 -0.93 -28.60 -16.24
N PRO A 163 -1.36 -27.77 -15.28
CA PRO A 163 -2.60 -28.03 -14.56
C PRO A 163 -3.81 -27.89 -15.50
N GLY A 164 -4.79 -28.78 -15.33
CA GLY A 164 -6.06 -28.69 -16.03
C GLY A 164 -6.96 -27.59 -15.44
N LEU A 165 -7.96 -27.14 -16.20
CA LEU A 165 -8.88 -26.07 -15.76
C LEU A 165 -9.59 -26.37 -14.42
N SER A 166 -9.99 -27.62 -14.18
CA SER A 166 -10.66 -28.02 -12.93
C SER A 166 -9.79 -27.85 -11.69
N TRP A 167 -8.46 -27.87 -11.84
CA TRP A 167 -7.52 -27.61 -10.73
C TRP A 167 -7.59 -26.13 -10.31
N PHE A 168 -7.64 -25.21 -11.28
CA PHE A 168 -7.70 -23.77 -11.01
C PHE A 168 -9.02 -23.34 -10.38
N LYS A 169 -10.12 -24.00 -10.73
CA LYS A 169 -11.48 -23.71 -10.25
C LYS A 169 -11.84 -24.45 -8.95
N ASN A 170 -10.91 -25.20 -8.34
CA ASN A 170 -11.13 -25.86 -7.06
C ASN A 170 -10.90 -24.88 -5.89
N ASN A 171 -11.93 -24.10 -5.57
CA ASN A 171 -11.86 -23.06 -4.55
C ASN A 171 -11.67 -23.62 -3.14
N GLU A 172 -12.40 -24.68 -2.78
CA GLU A 172 -12.35 -25.29 -1.45
C GLU A 172 -10.95 -25.80 -1.13
N SER A 173 -10.34 -26.54 -2.05
CA SER A 173 -8.97 -27.03 -1.87
C SER A 173 -7.99 -25.87 -1.74
N ARG A 174 -8.09 -24.86 -2.63
CA ARG A 174 -7.21 -23.69 -2.61
C ARG A 174 -7.33 -22.92 -1.28
N LEU A 175 -8.55 -22.67 -0.79
CA LEU A 175 -8.77 -21.98 0.48
C LEU A 175 -8.23 -22.78 1.67
N ASN A 176 -8.48 -24.09 1.72
CA ASN A 176 -7.94 -24.93 2.80
C ASN A 176 -6.40 -24.87 2.85
N HIS A 177 -5.74 -25.03 1.70
CA HIS A 177 -4.28 -24.98 1.62
C HIS A 177 -3.71 -23.58 1.89
N HIS A 178 -4.40 -22.51 1.49
CA HIS A 178 -3.95 -21.15 1.76
C HIS A 178 -4.18 -20.76 3.23
N LEU A 179 -5.34 -21.07 3.81
CA LEU A 179 -5.62 -20.79 5.22
C LEU A 179 -4.71 -21.62 6.12
N SER A 180 -4.69 -22.95 5.97
CA SER A 180 -3.92 -23.82 6.85
C SER A 180 -2.42 -23.81 6.55
N GLY A 181 -2.05 -23.95 5.28
CA GLY A 181 -0.64 -24.04 4.86
C GLY A 181 0.02 -22.67 4.72
N LEU A 182 -0.48 -21.83 3.81
CA LEU A 182 0.17 -20.54 3.52
C LEU A 182 0.12 -19.58 4.72
N PHE A 183 -1.02 -19.46 5.41
CA PHE A 183 -1.14 -18.55 6.56
C PHE A 183 -0.85 -19.25 7.88
N GLY A 184 -1.55 -20.34 8.19
CA GLY A 184 -1.45 -21.03 9.47
C GLY A 184 -0.07 -21.58 9.76
N PHE A 185 0.44 -22.46 8.90
CA PHE A 185 1.75 -23.09 9.07
C PHE A 185 2.88 -22.07 8.96
N SER A 186 2.81 -21.10 8.03
CA SER A 186 3.83 -20.04 7.96
C SER A 186 3.85 -19.16 9.22
N SER A 187 2.69 -18.83 9.81
CA SER A 187 2.64 -18.06 11.07
C SER A 187 3.17 -18.88 12.26
N LEU A 188 2.91 -20.19 12.29
CA LEU A 188 3.49 -21.09 13.27
C LEU A 188 5.02 -21.22 13.10
N ALA A 189 5.50 -21.35 11.86
CA ALA A 189 6.93 -21.36 11.57
C ALA A 189 7.60 -20.03 11.95
N TRP A 190 6.90 -18.90 11.74
CA TRP A 190 7.37 -17.60 12.16
C TRP A 190 7.41 -17.44 13.68
N THR A 191 6.47 -18.03 14.41
CA THR A 191 6.55 -18.17 15.87
C THR A 191 7.82 -18.92 16.26
N GLY A 192 8.11 -20.04 15.60
CA GLY A 192 9.34 -20.80 15.79
C GLY A 192 10.59 -19.94 15.58
N HIS A 193 10.63 -19.14 14.50
CA HIS A 193 11.72 -18.19 14.27
C HIS A 193 11.86 -17.17 15.40
N LEU A 194 10.75 -16.54 15.83
CA LEU A 194 10.79 -15.53 16.89
C LEU A 194 11.25 -16.12 18.23
N VAL A 195 10.73 -17.28 18.61
CA VAL A 195 11.04 -17.97 19.88
C VAL A 195 12.48 -18.48 19.91
N HIS A 196 12.99 -19.03 18.81
CA HIS A 196 14.29 -19.69 18.82
C HIS A 196 15.44 -18.82 18.33
N ILE A 197 15.18 -17.76 17.57
CA ILE A 197 16.22 -16.87 17.00
C ILE A 197 16.05 -15.45 17.54
N ALA A 198 14.92 -14.80 17.26
CA ALA A 198 14.78 -13.37 17.53
C ALA A 198 14.83 -13.02 19.02
N ILE A 199 14.10 -13.77 19.87
CA ILE A 199 14.07 -13.55 21.33
C ILE A 199 15.45 -13.82 21.94
N PRO A 200 16.13 -14.96 21.72
CA PRO A 200 17.50 -15.16 22.20
C PRO A 200 18.47 -14.07 21.76
N GLU A 201 18.44 -13.67 20.48
CA GLU A 201 19.29 -12.59 19.96
C GLU A 201 18.96 -11.22 20.56
N SER A 202 17.70 -10.98 20.94
CA SER A 202 17.31 -9.78 21.67
C SER A 202 17.82 -9.77 23.12
N ARG A 203 18.25 -10.93 23.64
CA ARG A 203 18.82 -11.13 24.98
C ARG A 203 20.33 -11.37 24.98
N GLY A 204 21.00 -11.09 23.85
CA GLY A 204 22.45 -11.28 23.70
C GLY A 204 22.90 -12.74 23.57
N GLN A 205 21.98 -13.68 23.34
CA GLN A 205 22.29 -15.09 23.13
C GLN A 205 22.34 -15.41 21.64
N HIS A 206 23.51 -15.81 21.14
CA HIS A 206 23.70 -16.08 19.73
C HIS A 206 23.18 -17.46 19.30
N VAL A 207 22.19 -17.49 18.41
CA VAL A 207 21.58 -18.74 17.90
C VAL A 207 21.57 -18.77 16.38
N ARG A 208 22.24 -19.76 15.79
CA ARG A 208 22.36 -19.97 14.34
C ARG A 208 22.21 -21.46 14.01
N TRP A 209 22.26 -21.78 12.71
CA TRP A 209 22.10 -23.14 12.21
C TRP A 209 23.03 -24.19 12.86
N ASN A 210 24.22 -23.78 13.30
CA ASN A 210 25.20 -24.66 13.92
C ASN A 210 24.87 -25.06 15.37
N ASN A 211 24.11 -24.25 16.13
CA ASN A 211 23.82 -24.47 17.54
C ASN A 211 22.32 -24.44 17.91
N PHE A 212 21.43 -24.14 16.96
CA PHE A 212 19.98 -24.06 17.15
C PHE A 212 19.39 -25.33 17.76
N ALA A 213 19.82 -26.52 17.30
CA ALA A 213 19.29 -27.80 17.79
C ALA A 213 19.75 -28.15 19.22
N GLN A 214 20.79 -27.49 19.72
CA GLN A 214 21.38 -27.73 21.04
C GLN A 214 20.92 -26.69 22.07
N THR A 215 20.41 -25.56 21.60
CA THR A 215 20.04 -24.41 22.43
C THR A 215 18.54 -24.44 22.69
N LEU A 216 18.16 -24.61 23.95
CA LEU A 216 16.75 -24.58 24.34
C LEU A 216 16.23 -23.13 24.32
N PRO A 217 15.06 -22.85 23.73
CA PRO A 217 14.46 -21.51 23.75
C PRO A 217 13.89 -21.14 25.13
N HIS A 218 13.59 -22.12 25.96
CA HIS A 218 13.11 -21.97 27.33
C HIS A 218 13.82 -22.98 28.25
N PRO A 219 14.19 -22.62 29.50
CA PRO A 219 14.93 -23.50 30.40
C PRO A 219 14.30 -24.89 30.60
N ASP A 220 12.96 -24.95 30.75
CA ASP A 220 12.23 -26.22 30.94
C ASP A 220 11.94 -26.99 29.63
N GLY A 221 12.44 -26.51 28.50
CA GLY A 221 12.22 -27.12 27.19
C GLY A 221 10.73 -27.31 26.87
N LEU A 222 10.38 -28.44 26.24
CA LEU A 222 9.00 -28.76 25.84
C LEU A 222 8.17 -29.44 26.93
N LYS A 223 8.73 -29.70 28.13
CA LYS A 223 8.01 -30.41 29.19
C LYS A 223 6.74 -29.67 29.64
N PRO A 224 6.72 -28.33 29.83
CA PRO A 224 5.50 -27.61 30.18
C PRO A 224 4.44 -27.66 29.08
N PHE A 225 4.86 -27.73 27.82
CA PHE A 225 3.95 -27.86 26.68
C PHE A 225 3.14 -29.16 26.74
N PHE A 226 3.82 -30.31 26.85
CA PHE A 226 3.16 -31.62 26.87
C PHE A 226 2.41 -31.92 28.16
N THR A 227 2.77 -31.28 29.28
CA THR A 227 2.07 -31.42 30.56
C THR A 227 0.89 -30.46 30.72
N GLY A 228 0.65 -29.58 29.74
CA GLY A 228 -0.45 -28.60 29.76
C GLY A 228 -0.21 -27.39 30.66
N LYS A 229 1.00 -27.22 31.22
CA LYS A 229 1.37 -26.10 32.10
C LYS A 229 1.90 -24.91 31.31
N TRP A 230 1.15 -24.46 30.30
CA TRP A 230 1.63 -23.45 29.34
C TRP A 230 1.95 -22.08 29.96
N PHE A 231 1.36 -21.77 31.11
CA PHE A 231 1.66 -20.54 31.84
C PHE A 231 3.13 -20.41 32.25
N GLU A 232 3.88 -21.52 32.37
CA GLU A 232 5.32 -21.48 32.67
C GLU A 232 6.11 -20.70 31.60
N TYR A 233 5.69 -20.76 30.32
CA TYR A 233 6.35 -20.01 29.22
C TYR A 233 6.13 -18.50 29.23
N ALA A 234 5.19 -18.02 30.07
CA ALA A 234 4.88 -16.59 30.22
C ALA A 234 5.55 -15.97 31.45
N GLN A 235 6.25 -16.76 32.27
CA GLN A 235 6.89 -16.29 33.50
C GLN A 235 8.20 -15.59 33.21
N GLN A 236 8.54 -14.60 34.06
CA GLN A 236 9.78 -13.83 33.96
C GLN A 236 9.95 -13.17 32.59
N PRO A 237 9.06 -12.24 32.19
CA PRO A 237 9.26 -11.44 30.98
C PRO A 237 10.51 -10.57 31.11
N ASP A 238 10.97 -10.02 29.97
CA ASP A 238 12.01 -9.01 29.97
C ASP A 238 11.59 -7.81 30.83
N THR A 239 12.51 -7.34 31.67
CA THR A 239 12.21 -6.29 32.64
C THR A 239 12.10 -4.92 31.96
N LEU A 240 11.56 -3.92 32.65
CA LEU A 240 11.49 -2.55 32.13
C LEU A 240 12.88 -1.92 31.87
N ASN A 241 13.93 -2.46 32.51
CA ASN A 241 15.32 -2.03 32.34
C ASN A 241 16.09 -2.89 31.34
N HIS A 242 15.42 -3.80 30.62
CA HIS A 242 16.08 -4.64 29.63
C HIS A 242 16.77 -3.81 28.54
N ALA A 243 18.04 -4.10 28.28
CA ALA A 243 18.79 -3.51 27.19
C ALA A 243 18.78 -4.46 25.98
N PHE A 244 18.00 -4.09 24.96
CA PHE A 244 17.75 -4.93 23.79
C PHE A 244 19.06 -5.28 23.06
N GLY A 245 19.25 -6.56 22.79
CA GLY A 245 20.47 -7.13 22.23
C GLY A 245 21.48 -7.62 23.28
N THR A 246 21.18 -7.51 24.57
CA THR A 246 22.08 -7.89 25.68
C THR A 246 21.34 -8.73 26.73
N SER A 247 22.07 -9.40 27.62
CA SER A 247 21.48 -10.16 28.74
C SER A 247 21.12 -9.29 29.95
N GLU A 248 21.34 -7.97 29.88
CA GLU A 248 21.05 -7.07 31.00
C GLU A 248 19.53 -6.85 31.11
N GLY A 249 18.95 -7.28 32.23
CA GLY A 249 17.50 -7.15 32.49
C GLY A 249 16.63 -8.09 31.65
N SER A 250 17.22 -9.08 30.96
CA SER A 250 16.50 -10.06 30.16
C SER A 250 15.80 -11.11 31.03
N GLY A 251 14.61 -11.53 30.60
CA GLY A 251 13.84 -12.61 31.20
C GLY A 251 14.05 -13.96 30.51
N THR A 252 13.20 -14.94 30.84
CA THR A 252 13.18 -16.26 30.20
C THR A 252 11.88 -16.55 29.46
N ALA A 253 10.85 -15.73 29.61
CA ALA A 253 9.57 -15.93 28.94
C ALA A 253 9.73 -15.96 27.42
N ILE A 254 8.94 -16.79 26.75
CA ILE A 254 8.93 -16.90 25.28
C ILE A 254 7.57 -16.52 24.67
N LEU A 255 6.50 -16.54 25.47
CA LEU A 255 5.14 -16.21 25.04
C LEU A 255 4.47 -15.39 26.14
N THR A 256 4.20 -14.11 25.88
CA THR A 256 3.60 -13.20 26.87
C THR A 256 2.36 -12.52 26.32
N PHE A 257 1.70 -11.73 27.16
CA PHE A 257 0.56 -10.88 26.77
C PHE A 257 0.60 -9.57 27.56
N LEU A 258 1.75 -8.89 27.51
CA LEU A 258 2.07 -7.72 28.35
C LEU A 258 1.27 -6.49 27.93
N GLY A 259 1.11 -6.29 26.62
CA GLY A 259 0.58 -5.04 26.07
C GLY A 259 1.56 -3.88 26.18
N GLY A 260 1.26 -2.80 25.46
CA GLY A 260 2.12 -1.61 25.42
C GLY A 260 3.43 -1.84 24.66
N PHE A 261 4.49 -1.17 25.11
CA PHE A 261 5.78 -1.13 24.40
C PHE A 261 6.96 -1.44 25.33
N HIS A 262 8.00 -2.05 24.78
CA HIS A 262 9.29 -2.19 25.44
C HIS A 262 9.90 -0.79 25.68
N PRO A 263 10.26 -0.42 26.93
CA PRO A 263 10.60 0.97 27.27
C PRO A 263 11.80 1.56 26.51
N GLN A 264 12.85 0.77 26.28
CA GLN A 264 14.04 1.25 25.57
C GLN A 264 13.80 1.44 24.06
N THR A 265 13.26 0.41 23.40
CA THR A 265 13.07 0.37 21.94
C THR A 265 11.85 1.15 21.47
N GLN A 266 10.88 1.38 22.37
CA GLN A 266 9.57 1.99 22.06
C GLN A 266 8.85 1.24 20.93
N SER A 267 8.89 -0.09 20.99
CA SER A 267 8.26 -1.03 20.05
C SER A 267 7.50 -2.13 20.78
N LEU A 268 6.69 -2.90 20.06
CA LEU A 268 6.01 -4.08 20.61
C LEU A 268 7.02 -5.09 21.19
N TRP A 269 6.59 -5.82 22.22
CA TRP A 269 7.38 -6.90 22.82
C TRP A 269 7.52 -8.09 21.88
N LEU A 270 8.73 -8.64 21.74
CA LEU A 270 8.98 -9.81 20.88
C LEU A 270 8.19 -11.05 21.31
N THR A 271 8.06 -11.25 22.62
CA THR A 271 7.29 -12.35 23.22
C THR A 271 5.78 -12.20 23.00
N ASP A 272 5.25 -10.97 22.95
CA ASP A 272 3.85 -10.72 22.55
C ASP A 272 3.66 -10.97 21.05
N MET A 273 4.62 -10.56 20.20
CA MET A 273 4.58 -10.85 18.76
C MET A 273 4.67 -12.36 18.47
N ALA A 274 5.52 -13.09 19.17
CA ALA A 274 5.60 -14.54 19.07
C ALA A 274 4.28 -15.21 19.47
N HIS A 275 3.68 -14.78 20.59
CA HIS A 275 2.40 -15.31 21.04
C HIS A 275 1.25 -14.96 20.08
N HIS A 276 1.24 -13.75 19.52
CA HIS A 276 0.29 -13.36 18.49
C HIS A 276 0.35 -14.30 17.27
N HIS A 277 1.55 -14.55 16.74
CA HIS A 277 1.74 -15.43 15.59
C HIS A 277 1.36 -16.89 15.87
N LEU A 278 1.59 -17.36 17.10
CA LEU A 278 1.16 -18.69 17.53
C LEU A 278 -0.36 -18.79 17.53
N ALA A 279 -1.03 -17.82 18.15
CA ALA A 279 -2.48 -17.78 18.27
C ALA A 279 -3.16 -17.71 16.90
N ILE A 280 -2.76 -16.79 16.02
CA ILE A 280 -3.36 -16.69 14.68
C ILE A 280 -2.98 -17.89 13.80
N GLY A 281 -1.79 -18.47 13.99
CA GLY A 281 -1.37 -19.68 13.29
C GLY A 281 -2.32 -20.85 13.57
N VAL A 282 -2.67 -21.07 14.84
CA VAL A 282 -3.65 -22.08 15.24
C VAL A 282 -5.04 -21.78 14.66
N ILE A 283 -5.50 -20.53 14.73
CA ILE A 283 -6.79 -20.11 14.17
C ILE A 283 -6.87 -20.43 12.68
N PHE A 284 -5.83 -20.08 11.91
CA PHE A 284 -5.81 -20.32 10.46
C PHE A 284 -5.66 -21.79 10.09
N ILE A 285 -4.91 -22.58 10.86
CA ILE A 285 -4.85 -24.04 10.68
C ILE A 285 -6.25 -24.62 10.86
N ILE A 286 -6.97 -24.27 11.93
CA ILE A 286 -8.34 -24.76 12.17
C ILE A 286 -9.28 -24.30 11.06
N ALA A 287 -9.23 -23.02 10.69
CA ALA A 287 -10.07 -22.46 9.62
C ALA A 287 -9.85 -23.15 8.26
N GLY A 288 -8.61 -23.53 7.95
CA GLY A 288 -8.27 -24.26 6.72
C GLY A 288 -8.70 -25.73 6.69
N HIS A 289 -9.41 -26.23 7.72
CA HIS A 289 -10.08 -27.54 7.72
C HIS A 289 -11.60 -27.43 7.60
N MET A 290 -12.12 -26.25 7.22
CA MET A 290 -13.56 -26.00 7.11
C MET A 290 -14.16 -26.57 5.82
N TYR A 291 -13.48 -26.44 4.67
CA TYR A 291 -14.10 -26.71 3.37
C TYR A 291 -13.90 -28.16 2.91
N ARG A 292 -14.90 -28.70 2.21
CA ARG A 292 -14.93 -30.10 1.78
C ARG A 292 -13.92 -30.34 0.66
N THR A 293 -13.11 -31.38 0.82
CA THR A 293 -12.16 -31.86 -0.19
C THR A 293 -12.49 -33.30 -0.59
N ASN A 294 -11.54 -34.00 -1.21
CA ASN A 294 -11.66 -35.41 -1.60
C ASN A 294 -11.87 -36.39 -0.43
N TRP A 295 -11.73 -35.93 0.82
CA TRP A 295 -11.97 -36.73 2.03
C TRP A 295 -13.45 -36.79 2.45
N GLY A 296 -14.36 -36.12 1.74
CA GLY A 296 -15.81 -36.23 1.95
C GLY A 296 -16.37 -35.48 3.18
N ILE A 297 -15.51 -34.88 4.01
CA ILE A 297 -15.88 -34.11 5.21
C ILE A 297 -15.57 -32.63 4.98
N GLY A 298 -16.44 -31.74 5.46
CA GLY A 298 -16.33 -30.28 5.37
C GLY A 298 -17.50 -29.64 4.62
N HIS A 299 -17.42 -28.32 4.40
CA HIS A 299 -18.46 -27.54 3.75
C HIS A 299 -18.20 -27.29 2.26
N ASN A 300 -19.26 -27.33 1.46
CA ASN A 300 -19.27 -26.85 0.08
C ASN A 300 -19.66 -25.36 0.05
N LEU A 301 -18.84 -24.51 -0.57
CA LEU A 301 -19.10 -23.07 -0.59
C LEU A 301 -20.39 -22.71 -1.32
N LYS A 302 -20.70 -23.46 -2.39
CA LYS A 302 -21.93 -23.27 -3.14
C LYS A 302 -23.15 -23.49 -2.25
N ASP A 303 -23.18 -24.61 -1.52
CA ASP A 303 -24.30 -24.96 -0.65
C ASP A 303 -24.48 -23.93 0.47
N ILE A 304 -23.37 -23.42 1.04
CA ILE A 304 -23.40 -22.31 2.00
C ILE A 304 -24.07 -21.09 1.37
N LEU A 305 -23.59 -20.62 0.21
CA LEU A 305 -24.11 -19.42 -0.43
C LEU A 305 -25.59 -19.57 -0.80
N GLU A 306 -25.99 -20.68 -1.39
CA GLU A 306 -27.39 -20.92 -1.78
C GLU A 306 -28.35 -21.01 -0.59
N ALA A 307 -27.88 -21.50 0.56
CA ALA A 307 -28.66 -21.58 1.80
C ALA A 307 -28.81 -20.22 2.50
N HIS A 308 -27.85 -19.31 2.35
CA HIS A 308 -27.86 -17.98 2.99
C HIS A 308 -28.79 -17.01 2.26
N ASN A 309 -30.10 -17.15 2.52
CA ASN A 309 -31.13 -16.26 2.02
C ASN A 309 -31.61 -15.29 3.12
N PRO A 310 -31.91 -14.02 2.77
CA PRO A 310 -32.38 -13.04 3.72
C PRO A 310 -33.74 -13.45 4.33
N PRO A 311 -33.93 -13.38 5.65
CA PRO A 311 -35.19 -13.76 6.28
C PRO A 311 -36.36 -12.83 5.87
N SER A 312 -36.06 -11.60 5.46
CA SER A 312 -37.05 -10.58 5.07
C SER A 312 -37.44 -10.61 3.58
N GLY A 313 -36.77 -11.42 2.74
CA GLY A 313 -36.99 -11.47 1.28
C GLY A 313 -36.64 -10.19 0.50
N ARG A 314 -36.21 -9.12 1.17
CA ARG A 314 -35.95 -7.80 0.55
C ARG A 314 -34.70 -7.74 -0.33
N LEU A 315 -33.83 -8.75 -0.28
CA LEU A 315 -32.61 -8.85 -1.11
C LEU A 315 -32.75 -9.88 -2.23
N GLY A 316 -33.99 -10.13 -2.69
CA GLY A 316 -34.28 -11.07 -3.78
C GLY A 316 -33.91 -12.51 -3.42
N ASN A 317 -33.31 -13.22 -4.37
CA ASN A 317 -32.85 -14.60 -4.26
C ASN A 317 -31.53 -14.75 -3.47
N GLY A 318 -31.08 -13.70 -2.75
CA GLY A 318 -29.88 -13.76 -1.91
C GLY A 318 -28.61 -14.01 -2.72
N HIS A 319 -27.79 -14.97 -2.28
CA HIS A 319 -26.48 -15.28 -2.84
C HIS A 319 -26.46 -16.37 -3.93
N LYS A 320 -27.63 -16.79 -4.43
CA LYS A 320 -27.71 -17.79 -5.50
C LYS A 320 -26.96 -17.33 -6.77
N GLY A 321 -26.19 -18.24 -7.37
CA GLY A 321 -25.37 -17.99 -8.56
C GLY A 321 -24.06 -17.22 -8.31
N LEU A 322 -23.80 -16.75 -7.08
CA LEU A 322 -22.55 -16.03 -6.78
C LEU A 322 -21.33 -16.95 -6.78
N TYR A 323 -21.47 -18.22 -6.40
CA TYR A 323 -20.37 -19.17 -6.41
C TYR A 323 -19.78 -19.30 -7.82
N GLU A 324 -20.64 -19.57 -8.80
CA GLU A 324 -20.24 -19.66 -10.20
C GLU A 324 -19.73 -18.31 -10.71
N THR A 325 -20.46 -17.22 -10.45
CA THR A 325 -20.07 -15.87 -10.91
C THR A 325 -18.65 -15.49 -10.45
N ILE A 326 -18.29 -15.80 -9.20
CA ILE A 326 -16.96 -15.53 -8.67
C ILE A 326 -15.94 -16.54 -9.22
N THR A 327 -16.29 -17.82 -9.34
CA THR A 327 -15.36 -18.87 -9.79
C THR A 327 -14.95 -18.70 -11.25
N GLU A 328 -15.89 -18.31 -12.09
CA GLU A 328 -15.73 -18.17 -13.54
C GLU A 328 -15.05 -16.85 -13.93
N SER A 329 -15.20 -15.78 -13.14
CA SER A 329 -14.57 -14.48 -13.43
C SER A 329 -13.27 -14.26 -12.67
N LEU A 330 -12.16 -14.22 -13.42
CA LEU A 330 -10.86 -13.79 -12.91
C LEU A 330 -10.86 -12.31 -12.50
N HIS A 331 -11.61 -11.46 -13.20
CA HIS A 331 -11.72 -10.04 -12.88
C HIS A 331 -12.47 -9.78 -11.58
N MET A 332 -13.53 -10.55 -11.28
CA MET A 332 -14.21 -10.47 -9.98
C MET A 332 -13.28 -10.91 -8.85
N GLN A 333 -12.55 -12.03 -9.03
CA GLN A 333 -11.56 -12.50 -8.05
C GLN A 333 -10.45 -11.47 -7.81
N LEU A 334 -9.91 -10.89 -8.88
CA LEU A 334 -8.87 -9.87 -8.77
C LEU A 334 -9.40 -8.59 -8.12
N GLY A 335 -10.62 -8.15 -8.45
CA GLY A 335 -11.27 -7.02 -7.80
C GLY A 335 -11.41 -7.21 -6.29
N LEU A 336 -11.88 -8.39 -5.85
CA LEU A 336 -12.01 -8.74 -4.43
C LEU A 336 -10.64 -8.82 -3.73
N ALA A 337 -9.66 -9.47 -4.37
CA ALA A 337 -8.31 -9.59 -3.82
C ALA A 337 -7.64 -8.22 -3.64
N LEU A 338 -7.77 -7.33 -4.62
CA LEU A 338 -7.25 -5.96 -4.55
C LEU A 338 -7.97 -5.12 -3.48
N ALA A 339 -9.29 -5.26 -3.31
CA ALA A 339 -10.03 -4.56 -2.27
C ALA A 339 -9.60 -5.01 -0.85
N ALA A 340 -9.47 -6.32 -0.65
CA ALA A 340 -8.99 -6.88 0.61
C ALA A 340 -7.54 -6.48 0.91
N LEU A 341 -6.66 -6.57 -0.09
CA LEU A 341 -5.25 -6.19 0.05
C LEU A 341 -5.08 -4.68 0.24
N GLY A 342 -5.82 -3.85 -0.49
CA GLY A 342 -5.80 -2.39 -0.35
C GLY A 342 -6.22 -1.94 1.05
N THR A 343 -7.31 -2.54 1.58
CA THR A 343 -7.77 -2.29 2.95
C THR A 343 -6.71 -2.70 3.98
N THR A 344 -6.15 -3.90 3.83
CA THR A 344 -5.12 -4.41 4.73
C THR A 344 -3.83 -3.59 4.63
N THR A 345 -3.46 -3.09 3.46
CA THR A 345 -2.28 -2.24 3.25
C THR A 345 -2.44 -0.89 3.97
N SER A 346 -3.63 -0.29 3.92
CA SER A 346 -3.94 0.91 4.71
C SER A 346 -3.89 0.60 6.21
N LEU A 347 -4.42 -0.55 6.63
CA LEU A 347 -4.34 -0.99 8.03
C LEU A 347 -2.90 -1.16 8.51
N VAL A 348 -2.01 -1.72 7.68
CA VAL A 348 -0.56 -1.80 7.95
C VAL A 348 0.00 -0.39 8.17
N ALA A 349 -0.30 0.58 7.31
CA ALA A 349 0.16 1.95 7.49
C ALA A 349 -0.31 2.55 8.83
N GLN A 350 -1.60 2.41 9.16
CA GLN A 350 -2.18 2.98 10.39
C GLN A 350 -1.66 2.29 11.65
N HIS A 351 -1.50 0.97 11.63
CA HIS A 351 -1.02 0.23 12.80
C HIS A 351 0.48 0.40 13.00
N MET A 352 1.31 0.36 11.96
CA MET A 352 2.76 0.43 12.12
C MET A 352 3.25 1.75 12.73
N TYR A 353 2.58 2.88 12.46
CA TYR A 353 3.01 4.14 13.07
C TYR A 353 2.56 4.27 14.54
N ALA A 354 1.35 3.79 14.86
CA ALA A 354 0.78 3.89 16.22
C ALA A 354 1.27 2.77 17.15
N LEU A 355 1.55 1.59 16.62
CA LEU A 355 2.05 0.39 17.30
C LEU A 355 3.33 -0.10 16.62
N PRO A 356 4.48 0.58 16.81
CA PRO A 356 5.73 0.25 16.12
C PRO A 356 6.17 -1.20 16.40
N PRO A 357 6.25 -2.08 15.40
CA PRO A 357 6.62 -3.48 15.63
C PRO A 357 8.14 -3.69 15.72
N TYR A 358 8.93 -2.74 15.23
CA TYR A 358 10.37 -2.88 15.10
C TYR A 358 11.13 -2.00 16.07
N ALA A 359 12.18 -2.55 16.67
CA ALA A 359 12.99 -1.88 17.67
C ALA A 359 13.57 -0.57 17.12
N PHE A 360 13.41 0.52 17.88
CA PHE A 360 13.90 1.87 17.60
C PHE A 360 13.28 2.58 16.38
N MET A 361 12.35 1.95 15.65
CA MET A 361 11.72 2.56 14.46
C MET A 361 10.99 3.87 14.78
N SER A 362 10.35 3.96 15.95
CA SER A 362 9.64 5.16 16.42
C SER A 362 10.54 6.37 16.65
N LYS A 363 11.86 6.16 16.75
CA LYS A 363 12.88 7.22 16.85
C LYS A 363 13.48 7.58 15.50
N SER A 364 13.25 6.77 14.47
CA SER A 364 13.70 7.02 13.10
C SER A 364 12.58 7.70 12.30
N PHE A 365 12.35 8.98 12.58
CA PHE A 365 11.21 9.75 12.07
C PHE A 365 11.07 9.75 10.55
N THR A 366 12.17 9.93 9.80
CA THR A 366 12.14 9.94 8.33
C THR A 366 11.68 8.60 7.76
N THR A 367 12.14 7.49 8.35
CA THR A 367 11.71 6.13 7.97
C THR A 367 10.23 5.91 8.27
N GLN A 368 9.75 6.37 9.44
CA GLN A 368 8.33 6.24 9.80
C GLN A 368 7.44 7.03 8.82
N ALA A 369 7.85 8.25 8.45
CA ALA A 369 7.15 9.07 7.46
C ALA A 369 7.14 8.44 6.07
N ALA A 370 8.28 7.88 5.64
CA ALA A 370 8.39 7.17 4.36
C ALA A 370 7.49 5.93 4.33
N LEU A 371 7.52 5.09 5.37
CA LEU A 371 6.72 3.87 5.44
C LEU A 371 5.22 4.13 5.46
N TYR A 372 4.76 5.12 6.25
CA TYR A 372 3.34 5.50 6.28
C TYR A 372 2.88 5.98 4.90
N THR A 373 3.63 6.92 4.31
CA THR A 373 3.32 7.50 3.00
C THR A 373 3.31 6.42 1.93
N HIS A 374 4.33 5.57 1.88
CA HIS A 374 4.48 4.49 0.92
C HIS A 374 3.26 3.55 0.91
N HIS A 375 2.90 3.00 2.07
CA HIS A 375 1.79 2.04 2.16
C HIS A 375 0.44 2.70 1.85
N GLN A 376 0.23 3.98 2.20
CA GLN A 376 -1.01 4.68 1.86
C GLN A 376 -1.18 4.91 0.36
N TYR A 377 -0.12 5.27 -0.36
CA TYR A 377 -0.20 5.37 -1.83
C TYR A 377 -0.45 4.00 -2.47
N ILE A 378 0.24 2.94 -2.02
CA ILE A 378 -0.03 1.59 -2.53
C ILE A 378 -1.49 1.18 -2.26
N ALA A 379 -2.01 1.41 -1.05
CA ALA A 379 -3.39 1.13 -0.72
C ALA A 379 -4.36 1.85 -1.66
N GLY A 380 -4.12 3.14 -1.96
CA GLY A 380 -4.91 3.90 -2.91
C GLY A 380 -4.93 3.29 -4.32
N PHE A 381 -3.76 2.90 -4.85
CA PHE A 381 -3.67 2.26 -6.17
C PHE A 381 -4.37 0.88 -6.20
N LEU A 382 -4.22 0.08 -5.14
CA LEU A 382 -4.90 -1.21 -5.01
C LEU A 382 -6.42 -1.04 -4.98
N MET A 383 -6.92 -0.07 -4.22
CA MET A 383 -8.36 0.21 -4.12
C MET A 383 -8.94 0.68 -5.45
N VAL A 384 -8.27 1.59 -6.16
CA VAL A 384 -8.72 2.02 -7.50
C VAL A 384 -8.70 0.84 -8.49
N GLY A 385 -7.65 0.00 -8.45
CA GLY A 385 -7.56 -1.22 -9.25
C GLY A 385 -8.68 -2.23 -8.97
N ALA A 386 -9.12 -2.34 -7.71
CA ALA A 386 -10.22 -3.21 -7.32
C ALA A 386 -11.51 -2.85 -8.04
N PHE A 387 -11.88 -1.57 -8.04
CA PHE A 387 -13.07 -1.09 -8.75
C PHE A 387 -12.91 -1.11 -10.27
N ALA A 388 -11.70 -0.88 -10.79
CA ALA A 388 -11.43 -1.03 -12.22
C ALA A 388 -11.71 -2.46 -12.69
N HIS A 389 -11.22 -3.47 -11.97
CA HIS A 389 -11.49 -4.87 -12.30
C HIS A 389 -12.95 -5.27 -12.03
N GLY A 390 -13.62 -4.66 -11.04
CA GLY A 390 -15.07 -4.80 -10.89
C GLY A 390 -15.86 -4.26 -12.09
N ALA A 391 -15.45 -3.12 -12.66
CA ALA A 391 -16.06 -2.58 -13.87
C ALA A 391 -15.76 -3.45 -15.11
N ILE A 392 -14.54 -3.98 -15.24
CA ILE A 392 -14.19 -4.93 -16.30
C ILE A 392 -15.05 -6.19 -16.20
N PHE A 393 -15.23 -6.75 -15.00
CA PHE A 393 -16.15 -7.86 -14.73
C PHE A 393 -17.57 -7.57 -15.23
N PHE A 394 -18.12 -6.39 -14.92
CA PHE A 394 -19.47 -6.02 -15.39
C PHE A 394 -19.58 -5.93 -16.91
N VAL A 395 -18.50 -5.61 -17.62
CA VAL A 395 -18.49 -5.52 -19.08
C VAL A 395 -18.29 -6.89 -19.73
N ARG A 396 -17.29 -7.65 -19.28
CA ARG A 396 -16.83 -8.89 -19.95
C ARG A 396 -17.52 -10.16 -19.46
N ASP A 397 -17.75 -10.28 -18.15
CA ASP A 397 -18.02 -11.58 -17.53
C ASP A 397 -19.42 -11.68 -16.90
N TYR A 398 -20.05 -10.54 -16.57
CA TYR A 398 -21.36 -10.54 -15.91
C TYR A 398 -22.48 -11.04 -16.83
N ASP A 399 -23.10 -12.16 -16.42
CA ASP A 399 -24.32 -12.71 -17.00
C ASP A 399 -25.58 -12.33 -16.16
N PRO A 400 -26.50 -11.51 -16.71
CA PRO A 400 -27.75 -11.17 -16.06
C PRO A 400 -28.70 -12.35 -15.80
N GLU A 401 -28.69 -13.40 -16.64
CA GLU A 401 -29.61 -14.53 -16.46
C GLU A 401 -29.19 -15.42 -15.30
N GLN A 402 -27.90 -15.73 -15.20
CA GLN A 402 -27.34 -16.45 -14.05
C GLN A 402 -27.52 -15.67 -12.73
N ASN A 403 -27.40 -14.35 -12.77
CA ASN A 403 -27.49 -13.49 -11.59
C ASN A 403 -28.91 -12.95 -11.33
N LYS A 404 -29.92 -13.48 -12.02
CA LYS A 404 -31.27 -12.93 -12.00
C LYS A 404 -31.85 -12.86 -10.59
N ASN A 405 -32.26 -11.64 -10.20
CA ASN A 405 -32.87 -11.34 -8.90
C ASN A 405 -31.98 -11.70 -7.69
N ASN A 406 -30.69 -11.97 -7.85
CA ASN A 406 -29.75 -12.10 -6.73
C ASN A 406 -29.26 -10.70 -6.25
N VAL A 407 -28.44 -10.66 -5.21
CA VAL A 407 -27.93 -9.39 -4.64
C VAL A 407 -27.22 -8.48 -5.67
N LEU A 408 -26.54 -9.06 -6.66
CA LEU A 408 -25.80 -8.31 -7.67
C LEU A 408 -26.74 -7.66 -8.70
N SER A 409 -27.72 -8.43 -9.20
CA SER A 409 -28.79 -7.90 -10.06
C SER A 409 -29.58 -6.81 -9.34
N ARG A 410 -29.93 -7.04 -8.06
CA ARG A 410 -30.66 -6.06 -7.26
C ARG A 410 -29.91 -4.74 -7.16
N MET A 411 -28.61 -4.77 -6.89
CA MET A 411 -27.77 -3.56 -6.85
C MET A 411 -27.85 -2.76 -8.16
N LEU A 412 -27.82 -3.44 -9.32
CA LEU A 412 -27.92 -2.79 -10.62
C LEU A 412 -29.31 -2.17 -10.88
N GLU A 413 -30.38 -2.77 -10.38
CA GLU A 413 -31.76 -2.26 -10.52
C GLU A 413 -31.99 -0.90 -9.85
N HIS A 414 -31.21 -0.56 -8.80
CA HIS A 414 -31.31 0.72 -8.08
C HIS A 414 -30.00 1.52 -8.09
N LYS A 415 -29.20 1.35 -9.15
CA LYS A 415 -27.90 2.03 -9.27
C LYS A 415 -27.99 3.55 -9.19
N GLU A 416 -29.06 4.15 -9.71
CA GLU A 416 -29.28 5.61 -9.67
C GLU A 416 -29.48 6.11 -8.24
N ALA A 417 -30.07 5.29 -7.36
CA ALA A 417 -30.21 5.63 -5.95
C ALA A 417 -28.84 5.63 -5.27
N ILE A 418 -28.01 4.60 -5.49
CA ILE A 418 -26.65 4.52 -4.94
C ILE A 418 -25.80 5.71 -5.39
N ILE A 419 -25.79 5.99 -6.69
CA ILE A 419 -25.01 7.09 -7.29
C ILE A 419 -25.49 8.45 -6.77
N SER A 420 -26.80 8.69 -6.69
CA SER A 420 -27.34 9.97 -6.22
C SER A 420 -27.06 10.23 -4.74
N HIS A 421 -27.08 9.20 -3.89
CA HIS A 421 -26.72 9.34 -2.47
C HIS A 421 -25.22 9.62 -2.31
N LEU A 422 -24.34 8.91 -3.03
CA LEU A 422 -22.90 9.20 -3.01
C LEU A 422 -22.59 10.61 -3.52
N SER A 423 -23.33 11.08 -4.55
CA SER A 423 -23.24 12.46 -5.03
C SER A 423 -23.65 13.46 -3.96
N TRP A 424 -24.79 13.24 -3.30
CA TRP A 424 -25.25 14.10 -2.20
C TRP A 424 -24.24 14.17 -1.06
N VAL A 425 -23.71 13.03 -0.59
CA VAL A 425 -22.69 13.01 0.48
C VAL A 425 -21.44 13.78 0.07
N SER A 426 -20.96 13.60 -1.17
CA SER A 426 -19.77 14.28 -1.68
C SER A 426 -19.99 15.80 -1.74
N LEU A 427 -21.14 16.24 -2.24
CA LEU A 427 -21.51 17.66 -2.27
C LEU A 427 -21.68 18.24 -0.86
N PHE A 428 -22.35 17.52 0.03
CA PHE A 428 -22.56 17.92 1.42
C PHE A 428 -21.22 18.11 2.13
N LEU A 429 -20.33 17.11 2.09
CA LEU A 429 -19.00 17.21 2.69
C LEU A 429 -18.18 18.33 2.05
N GLY A 430 -18.23 18.47 0.73
CA GLY A 430 -17.50 19.50 -0.02
C GLY A 430 -17.88 20.91 0.40
N PHE A 431 -19.17 21.24 0.36
CA PHE A 431 -19.67 22.58 0.69
C PHE A 431 -19.36 22.96 2.14
N HIS A 432 -19.57 22.05 3.11
CA HIS A 432 -19.39 22.38 4.52
C HIS A 432 -17.91 22.40 4.91
N THR A 433 -17.11 21.43 4.47
CA THR A 433 -15.68 21.37 4.84
C THR A 433 -14.91 22.55 4.25
N LEU A 434 -15.08 22.80 2.94
CA LEU A 434 -14.43 23.95 2.29
C LEU A 434 -14.99 25.27 2.82
N GLY A 435 -16.30 25.36 3.06
CA GLY A 435 -16.93 26.54 3.63
C GLY A 435 -16.36 26.92 5.00
N LEU A 436 -16.15 25.94 5.89
CA LEU A 436 -15.53 26.16 7.19
C LEU A 436 -14.06 26.61 7.08
N TYR A 437 -13.28 25.98 6.19
CA TYR A 437 -11.90 26.42 5.94
C TYR A 437 -11.84 27.87 5.45
N ILE A 438 -12.67 28.24 4.45
CA ILE A 438 -12.74 29.60 3.92
C ILE A 438 -13.20 30.60 4.99
N HIS A 439 -14.20 30.24 5.79
CA HIS A 439 -14.64 31.07 6.93
C HIS A 439 -13.48 31.32 7.89
N ASN A 440 -12.76 30.28 8.29
CA ASN A 440 -11.64 30.38 9.23
C ASN A 440 -10.48 31.21 8.66
N ASP A 441 -10.11 31.01 7.39
CA ASP A 441 -9.12 31.86 6.70
C ASP A 441 -9.53 33.33 6.71
N THR A 442 -10.82 33.62 6.45
CA THR A 442 -11.34 34.99 6.43
C THR A 442 -11.26 35.65 7.81
N MET A 443 -11.63 34.93 8.87
CA MET A 443 -11.56 35.44 10.24
C MET A 443 -10.11 35.71 10.68
N LEU A 444 -9.18 34.81 10.31
CA LEU A 444 -7.74 35.00 10.49
C LEU A 444 -7.22 36.23 9.75
N ALA A 445 -7.58 36.38 8.48
CA ALA A 445 -7.17 37.51 7.66
C ALA A 445 -7.66 38.86 8.21
N PHE A 446 -8.82 38.88 8.87
CA PHE A 446 -9.37 40.06 9.55
C PHE A 446 -8.85 40.26 10.99
N GLY A 447 -7.92 39.43 11.46
CA GLY A 447 -7.35 39.56 12.80
C GLY A 447 -8.32 39.23 13.93
N THR A 448 -9.35 38.42 13.66
CA THR A 448 -10.36 37.98 14.65
C THR A 448 -10.38 36.44 14.76
N PRO A 449 -9.26 35.80 15.14
CA PRO A 449 -9.14 34.34 15.19
C PRO A 449 -10.13 33.66 16.15
N GLU A 450 -10.63 34.38 17.15
CA GLU A 450 -11.66 33.92 18.08
C GLU A 450 -13.04 33.69 17.43
N LYS A 451 -13.26 34.24 16.21
CA LYS A 451 -14.49 34.06 15.44
C LYS A 451 -14.45 32.87 14.48
N GLN A 452 -13.36 32.12 14.47
CA GLN A 452 -13.30 30.84 13.77
C GLN A 452 -14.35 29.87 14.31
N ILE A 453 -14.80 28.97 13.45
CA ILE A 453 -15.65 27.85 13.85
C ILE A 453 -14.74 26.66 14.13
N LEU A 454 -14.55 26.37 15.41
CA LEU A 454 -13.70 25.29 15.92
C LEU A 454 -14.58 24.19 16.51
N ILE A 455 -14.71 23.08 15.79
CA ILE A 455 -15.55 21.95 16.20
C ILE A 455 -14.67 20.86 16.77
N GLU A 456 -14.88 20.49 18.03
CA GLU A 456 -14.17 19.39 18.67
C GLU A 456 -14.61 18.02 18.13
N PRO A 457 -13.68 17.10 17.81
CA PRO A 457 -14.01 15.75 17.35
C PRO A 457 -14.42 14.83 18.52
N VAL A 458 -15.48 15.20 19.24
CA VAL A 458 -15.91 14.55 20.49
C VAL A 458 -16.15 13.04 20.37
N PHE A 459 -16.63 12.57 19.21
CA PHE A 459 -16.81 11.13 18.97
C PHE A 459 -15.48 10.39 18.90
N ALA A 460 -14.46 10.96 18.27
CA ALA A 460 -13.14 10.35 18.20
C ALA A 460 -12.42 10.45 19.56
N GLN A 461 -12.57 11.56 20.29
CA GLN A 461 -12.06 11.71 21.66
C GLN A 461 -12.71 10.69 22.62
N TRP A 462 -14.01 10.43 22.46
CA TRP A 462 -14.72 9.39 23.19
C TRP A 462 -14.18 7.99 22.90
N ILE A 463 -13.80 7.68 21.65
CA ILE A 463 -13.14 6.41 21.31
C ILE A 463 -11.76 6.30 22.00
N GLN A 464 -10.98 7.39 22.03
CA GLN A 464 -9.70 7.42 22.76
C GLN A 464 -9.91 7.15 24.26
N ALA A 465 -10.91 7.80 24.87
CA ALA A 465 -11.25 7.57 26.27
C ALA A 465 -11.78 6.15 26.53
N SER A 466 -12.63 5.64 25.65
CA SER A 466 -13.11 4.26 25.70
C SER A 466 -11.98 3.24 25.61
N SER A 467 -10.89 3.62 24.95
CA SER A 467 -9.64 2.84 24.84
C SER A 467 -8.71 3.05 26.03
N GLY A 468 -9.04 3.87 27.03
CA GLY A 468 -8.24 4.05 28.24
C GLY A 468 -7.43 5.35 28.33
N LYS A 469 -7.59 6.27 27.37
CA LYS A 469 -6.95 7.58 27.42
C LYS A 469 -7.66 8.51 28.40
N ALA A 470 -7.00 8.89 29.49
CA ALA A 470 -7.59 9.68 30.56
C ALA A 470 -7.72 11.18 30.24
N LEU A 471 -6.99 11.67 29.23
CA LEU A 471 -6.82 13.10 28.93
C LEU A 471 -8.13 13.90 28.82
N TYR A 472 -9.19 13.33 28.24
CA TYR A 472 -10.45 14.03 27.96
C TYR A 472 -11.49 13.91 29.08
N GLY A 473 -11.24 13.11 30.12
CA GLY A 473 -12.13 13.03 31.30
C GLY A 473 -13.53 12.44 31.06
N PHE A 474 -13.76 11.68 29.99
CA PHE A 474 -15.08 11.04 29.74
C PHE A 474 -15.44 9.96 30.76
N ASN A 475 -14.45 9.31 31.41
CA ASN A 475 -14.64 8.23 32.40
C ASN A 475 -15.59 7.12 31.90
N VAL A 476 -15.25 6.52 30.75
CA VAL A 476 -16.02 5.45 30.11
C VAL A 476 -15.15 4.24 29.76
N LEU A 477 -15.73 3.04 29.86
CA LEU A 477 -15.09 1.77 29.51
C LEU A 477 -13.68 1.65 30.12
N LEU A 478 -12.61 1.59 29.33
CA LEU A 478 -11.25 1.37 29.81
C LEU A 478 -10.63 2.59 30.51
N SER A 479 -11.20 3.79 30.35
CA SER A 479 -10.79 4.97 31.13
C SER A 479 -11.42 5.03 32.52
N GLU A 480 -12.41 4.17 32.80
CA GLU A 480 -13.05 4.04 34.10
C GLU A 480 -12.51 2.80 34.83
N PRO A 481 -11.69 2.94 35.89
CA PRO A 481 -11.05 1.80 36.56
C PRO A 481 -12.05 0.81 37.16
N THR A 482 -13.24 1.26 37.53
CA THR A 482 -14.26 0.42 38.16
C THR A 482 -15.16 -0.33 37.16
N SER A 483 -15.06 0.01 35.87
CA SER A 483 -15.83 -0.60 34.79
C SER A 483 -15.55 -2.10 34.64
N ILE A 484 -16.57 -2.84 34.20
CA ILE A 484 -16.45 -4.28 33.90
C ILE A 484 -15.35 -4.50 32.84
N ALA A 485 -15.29 -3.64 31.82
CA ALA A 485 -14.29 -3.74 30.76
C ALA A 485 -12.85 -3.66 31.32
N SER A 486 -12.60 -2.74 32.25
CA SER A 486 -11.30 -2.57 32.90
C SER A 486 -10.96 -3.76 33.82
N LYS A 487 -11.92 -4.23 34.61
CA LYS A 487 -11.71 -5.33 35.56
C LYS A 487 -11.39 -6.66 34.87
N SER A 488 -11.95 -6.94 33.70
CA SER A 488 -11.77 -8.23 33.01
C SER A 488 -10.36 -8.47 32.47
N SER A 489 -9.55 -7.43 32.25
CA SER A 489 -8.20 -7.57 31.66
C SER A 489 -7.09 -6.90 32.49
N SER A 490 -7.42 -6.44 33.71
CA SER A 490 -6.51 -5.66 34.58
C SER A 490 -5.25 -6.41 35.00
N SER A 491 -5.24 -7.73 34.97
CA SER A 491 -4.10 -8.58 35.32
C SER A 491 -3.36 -9.18 34.11
N ILE A 492 -3.70 -8.77 32.88
CA ILE A 492 -3.16 -9.35 31.65
C ILE A 492 -2.45 -8.28 30.81
N TRP A 493 -3.11 -7.75 29.77
CA TRP A 493 -2.52 -6.77 28.82
C TRP A 493 -2.83 -5.31 29.18
N LEU A 494 -3.86 -5.09 30.00
CA LEU A 494 -4.42 -3.75 30.21
C LEU A 494 -3.45 -2.78 30.91
N PRO A 495 -2.64 -3.18 31.92
CA PRO A 495 -1.69 -2.26 32.54
C PRO A 495 -0.68 -1.69 31.55
N GLY A 496 -0.04 -2.54 30.73
CA GLY A 496 0.93 -2.10 29.72
C GLY A 496 0.29 -1.24 28.64
N TRP A 497 -0.94 -1.57 28.25
CA TRP A 497 -1.72 -0.74 27.32
C TRP A 497 -2.05 0.65 27.90
N LEU A 498 -2.53 0.72 29.14
CA LEU A 498 -2.89 1.99 29.80
C LEU A 498 -1.66 2.88 30.01
N GLU A 499 -0.50 2.29 30.31
CA GLU A 499 0.78 3.01 30.34
C GLU A 499 1.11 3.60 28.97
N ALA A 500 1.03 2.78 27.90
CA ALA A 500 1.37 3.22 26.56
C ALA A 500 0.43 4.31 26.03
N ILE A 501 -0.89 4.17 26.17
CA ILE A 501 -1.87 5.11 25.61
C ILE A 501 -1.91 6.47 26.35
N ASN A 502 -1.48 6.50 27.61
CA ASN A 502 -1.39 7.73 28.41
C ASN A 502 0.03 8.35 28.40
N SER A 503 0.99 7.73 27.72
CA SER A 503 2.33 8.29 27.53
C SER A 503 2.36 9.27 26.37
N ASN A 504 2.85 10.49 26.62
CA ASN A 504 3.03 11.52 25.58
C ASN A 504 4.30 11.31 24.73
N LYS A 505 4.97 10.15 24.84
CA LYS A 505 6.25 9.87 24.17
C LYS A 505 6.11 9.01 22.91
N ASN A 506 4.89 8.64 22.51
CA ASN A 506 4.63 7.77 21.37
C ASN A 506 3.47 8.31 20.51
N SER A 507 3.14 7.60 19.43
CA SER A 507 2.05 7.95 18.51
C SER A 507 0.76 7.15 18.75
N LEU A 508 0.63 6.43 19.86
CA LEU A 508 -0.55 5.63 20.16
C LEU A 508 -1.71 6.56 20.57
N PHE A 509 -2.74 6.64 19.72
CA PHE A 509 -3.90 7.52 19.92
C PHE A 509 -3.50 8.97 20.25
N LEU A 510 -2.79 9.62 19.32
CA LEU A 510 -2.42 11.03 19.43
C LEU A 510 -3.60 11.93 19.84
N THR A 511 -3.32 12.96 20.62
CA THR A 511 -4.35 13.95 20.99
C THR A 511 -4.90 14.63 19.73
N ILE A 512 -6.21 14.84 19.69
CA ILE A 512 -6.94 15.36 18.53
C ILE A 512 -7.84 16.53 18.94
N GLY A 513 -7.96 17.52 18.05
CA GLY A 513 -8.76 18.72 18.23
C GLY A 513 -9.41 19.23 16.94
N PRO A 514 -9.74 20.53 16.85
CA PRO A 514 -10.53 21.08 15.73
C PRO A 514 -9.85 21.00 14.37
N GLY A 515 -8.53 21.13 14.32
CA GLY A 515 -7.74 20.93 13.09
C GLY A 515 -7.87 19.50 12.55
N ASP A 516 -7.81 18.51 13.45
CA ASP A 516 -8.03 17.10 13.11
C ASP A 516 -9.45 16.87 12.61
N PHE A 517 -10.46 17.50 13.21
CA PHE A 517 -11.85 17.39 12.77
C PHE A 517 -12.02 17.78 11.30
N LEU A 518 -11.52 18.96 10.91
CA LEU A 518 -11.69 19.49 9.55
C LEU A 518 -10.98 18.62 8.51
N VAL A 519 -9.76 18.18 8.78
CA VAL A 519 -9.02 17.36 7.82
C VAL A 519 -9.59 15.95 7.70
N HIS A 520 -10.16 15.36 8.77
CA HIS A 520 -10.87 14.08 8.64
C HIS A 520 -12.13 14.20 7.76
N HIS A 521 -12.81 15.35 7.77
CA HIS A 521 -13.94 15.61 6.86
C HIS A 521 -13.47 15.84 5.42
N ALA A 522 -12.30 16.46 5.21
CA ALA A 522 -11.68 16.54 3.88
C ALA A 522 -11.27 15.15 3.35
N ILE A 523 -10.71 14.30 4.21
CA ILE A 523 -10.41 12.89 3.87
C ILE A 523 -11.71 12.15 3.52
N ALA A 524 -12.76 12.32 4.33
CA ALA A 524 -14.07 11.73 4.04
C ALA A 524 -14.62 12.20 2.68
N LEU A 525 -14.52 13.48 2.36
CA LEU A 525 -14.89 14.03 1.05
C LEU A 525 -14.12 13.32 -0.08
N GLY A 526 -12.80 13.21 0.07
CA GLY A 526 -11.94 12.55 -0.91
C GLY A 526 -12.32 11.09 -1.14
N LEU A 527 -12.53 10.33 -0.05
CA LEU A 527 -12.95 8.92 -0.11
C LEU A 527 -14.33 8.75 -0.77
N HIS A 528 -15.33 9.56 -0.41
CA HIS A 528 -16.66 9.47 -0.99
C HIS A 528 -16.69 9.89 -2.45
N THR A 529 -15.94 10.93 -2.83
CA THR A 529 -15.88 11.39 -4.23
C THR A 529 -15.12 10.40 -5.11
N THR A 530 -14.01 9.83 -4.62
CA THR A 530 -13.28 8.76 -5.33
C THR A 530 -14.18 7.54 -5.52
N THR A 531 -14.90 7.13 -4.46
CA THR A 531 -15.86 6.02 -4.51
C THR A 531 -17.02 6.30 -5.46
N LEU A 532 -17.55 7.53 -5.47
CA LEU A 532 -18.61 7.94 -6.40
C LEU A 532 -18.17 7.73 -7.85
N ILE A 533 -16.98 8.21 -8.21
CA ILE A 533 -16.47 8.11 -9.59
C ILE A 533 -16.30 6.64 -9.98
N LEU A 534 -15.70 5.83 -9.10
CA LEU A 534 -15.45 4.41 -9.33
C LEU A 534 -16.75 3.59 -9.42
N VAL A 535 -17.66 3.76 -8.46
CA VAL A 535 -18.95 3.06 -8.41
C VAL A 535 -19.80 3.45 -9.60
N LYS A 536 -19.92 4.75 -9.91
CA LYS A 536 -20.67 5.20 -11.10
C LYS A 536 -20.05 4.64 -12.38
N GLY A 537 -18.73 4.63 -12.49
CA GLY A 537 -18.01 4.01 -13.61
C GLY A 537 -18.36 2.54 -13.81
N ALA A 538 -18.39 1.76 -12.73
CA ALA A 538 -18.74 0.35 -12.75
C ALA A 538 -20.22 0.08 -13.05
N LEU A 539 -21.14 0.80 -12.40
CA LEU A 539 -22.60 0.59 -12.54
C LEU A 539 -23.15 1.07 -13.90
N ASP A 540 -22.48 2.05 -14.54
CA ASP A 540 -22.80 2.52 -15.89
C ASP A 540 -21.93 1.88 -16.98
N ALA A 541 -21.10 0.89 -16.64
CA ALA A 541 -20.17 0.26 -17.58
C ALA A 541 -20.92 -0.49 -18.69
N ARG A 542 -22.05 -1.14 -18.36
CA ARG A 542 -22.86 -1.88 -19.34
C ARG A 542 -23.72 -1.00 -20.22
N GLY A 543 -24.12 0.17 -19.72
CA GLY A 543 -25.01 1.09 -20.41
C GLY A 543 -25.51 2.21 -19.51
N SER A 544 -25.75 3.37 -20.10
CA SER A 544 -26.44 4.51 -19.48
C SER A 544 -27.46 5.11 -20.45
N LYS A 545 -28.27 6.08 -20.02
CA LYS A 545 -29.24 6.73 -20.92
C LYS A 545 -28.59 7.37 -22.15
N LEU A 546 -27.36 7.88 -22.03
CA LEU A 546 -26.64 8.56 -23.11
C LEU A 546 -26.01 7.58 -24.13
N MET A 547 -25.68 6.37 -23.67
CA MET A 547 -25.10 5.28 -24.48
C MET A 547 -25.58 3.94 -23.91
N PRO A 548 -26.76 3.45 -24.32
CA PRO A 548 -27.38 2.25 -23.75
C PRO A 548 -26.64 0.95 -24.05
N ASP A 549 -25.93 0.90 -25.17
CA ASP A 549 -25.20 -0.24 -25.76
C ASP A 549 -23.71 -0.26 -25.38
N LYS A 550 -23.32 0.44 -24.32
CA LYS A 550 -21.91 0.64 -23.93
C LYS A 550 -21.11 -0.65 -23.78
N LYS A 551 -21.72 -1.72 -23.27
CA LYS A 551 -21.08 -3.04 -23.13
C LYS A 551 -20.49 -3.57 -24.45
N ASP A 552 -21.07 -3.21 -25.60
CA ASP A 552 -20.67 -3.72 -26.92
C ASP A 552 -19.35 -3.08 -27.42
N PHE A 553 -18.90 -1.99 -26.76
CA PHE A 553 -17.67 -1.27 -27.07
C PHE A 553 -16.49 -1.66 -26.15
N GLY A 554 -16.76 -2.49 -25.13
CA GLY A 554 -15.76 -2.92 -24.16
C GLY A 554 -15.42 -1.87 -23.09
N TYR A 555 -14.37 -2.16 -22.31
CA TYR A 555 -14.00 -1.36 -21.14
C TYR A 555 -13.38 0.00 -21.48
N SER A 556 -12.52 0.02 -22.51
CA SER A 556 -11.69 1.18 -22.87
C SER A 556 -11.87 1.55 -24.34
N PHE A 557 -12.49 2.72 -24.57
CA PHE A 557 -12.72 3.28 -25.90
C PHE A 557 -12.75 4.82 -25.81
N PRO A 558 -12.52 5.56 -26.91
CA PRO A 558 -12.29 7.01 -26.85
C PRO A 558 -13.50 7.85 -26.42
N CYS A 559 -14.62 7.63 -27.11
CA CYS A 559 -15.93 8.28 -27.01
C CYS A 559 -16.89 7.59 -28.01
N ASP A 560 -18.15 8.01 -28.06
CA ASP A 560 -19.13 7.67 -29.10
C ASP A 560 -19.44 8.91 -29.99
N GLY A 561 -18.39 9.66 -30.34
CA GLY A 561 -18.47 10.84 -31.20
C GLY A 561 -19.03 12.12 -30.55
N PRO A 562 -19.06 13.23 -31.31
CA PRO A 562 -19.52 14.54 -30.82
C PRO A 562 -21.05 14.71 -30.82
N GLY A 563 -21.80 13.72 -31.36
CA GLY A 563 -23.26 13.75 -31.37
C GLY A 563 -23.87 13.70 -29.96
N ARG A 564 -25.20 13.89 -29.88
CA ARG A 564 -25.97 13.80 -28.61
C ARG A 564 -25.45 14.72 -27.48
N GLY A 565 -24.83 15.84 -27.84
CA GLY A 565 -24.23 16.81 -26.90
C GLY A 565 -22.75 16.56 -26.55
N GLY A 566 -22.14 15.51 -27.09
CA GLY A 566 -20.75 15.13 -26.84
C GLY A 566 -20.64 13.98 -25.83
N THR A 567 -19.78 13.00 -26.14
CA THR A 567 -19.61 11.76 -25.35
C THR A 567 -18.16 11.52 -24.93
N CYS A 568 -17.40 12.60 -24.71
CA CYS A 568 -16.05 12.52 -24.17
C CYS A 568 -16.05 11.83 -22.80
N ASP A 569 -15.03 11.03 -22.54
CA ASP A 569 -14.79 10.40 -21.23
C ASP A 569 -15.96 9.54 -20.71
N ILE A 570 -16.69 8.87 -21.63
CA ILE A 570 -17.91 8.11 -21.31
C ILE A 570 -17.64 6.63 -20.93
N SER A 571 -16.45 6.09 -21.26
CA SER A 571 -16.13 4.69 -21.00
C SER A 571 -15.88 4.42 -19.50
N ALA A 572 -15.94 3.15 -19.09
CA ALA A 572 -15.64 2.78 -17.72
C ALA A 572 -14.13 2.95 -17.39
N TRP A 573 -13.26 2.81 -18.39
CA TRP A 573 -11.83 3.15 -18.26
C TRP A 573 -11.61 4.64 -17.97
N ASP A 574 -12.42 5.53 -18.58
CA ASP A 574 -12.30 6.97 -18.33
C ASP A 574 -12.71 7.33 -16.89
N ALA A 575 -13.66 6.60 -16.29
CA ALA A 575 -13.97 6.74 -14.87
C ALA A 575 -12.80 6.29 -13.97
N PHE A 576 -12.09 5.21 -14.32
CA PHE A 576 -10.84 4.84 -13.66
C PHE A 576 -9.81 5.96 -13.76
N TYR A 577 -9.59 6.49 -14.97
CA TYR A 577 -8.66 7.60 -15.22
C TYR A 577 -8.98 8.84 -14.34
N LEU A 578 -10.25 9.24 -14.25
CA LEU A 578 -10.69 10.36 -13.41
C LEU A 578 -10.52 10.07 -11.90
N SER A 579 -10.78 8.83 -11.49
CA SER A 579 -10.67 8.43 -10.09
C SER A 579 -9.23 8.47 -9.56
N VAL A 580 -8.22 8.26 -10.40
CA VAL A 580 -6.82 8.30 -9.99
C VAL A 580 -6.42 9.71 -9.53
N PHE A 581 -6.92 10.78 -10.17
CA PHE A 581 -6.69 12.15 -9.70
C PHE A 581 -7.26 12.37 -8.29
N TRP A 582 -8.49 11.89 -8.07
CA TRP A 582 -9.14 12.00 -6.76
C TRP A 582 -8.48 11.13 -5.70
N MET A 583 -8.01 9.94 -6.07
CA MET A 583 -7.24 9.07 -5.19
C MET A 583 -5.93 9.76 -4.78
N LEU A 584 -5.14 10.26 -5.74
CA LEU A 584 -3.88 10.96 -5.44
C LEU A 584 -4.12 12.17 -4.53
N ASN A 585 -5.15 12.97 -4.80
CA ASN A 585 -5.52 14.10 -3.97
C ASN A 585 -5.96 13.66 -2.55
N THR A 586 -6.76 12.61 -2.42
CA THR A 586 -7.23 12.08 -1.14
C THR A 586 -6.06 11.56 -0.30
N ILE A 587 -5.17 10.75 -0.89
CA ILE A 587 -3.97 10.25 -0.21
C ILE A 587 -3.00 11.39 0.08
N GLY A 588 -2.93 12.40 -0.78
CA GLY A 588 -2.23 13.67 -0.52
C GLY A 588 -2.71 14.32 0.77
N TRP A 589 -4.03 14.54 0.92
CA TRP A 589 -4.59 15.10 2.16
C TRP A 589 -4.30 14.24 3.40
N VAL A 590 -4.46 12.91 3.29
CA VAL A 590 -4.14 11.97 4.38
C VAL A 590 -2.67 12.08 4.81
N THR A 591 -1.76 12.07 3.85
CA THR A 591 -0.32 12.06 4.13
C THR A 591 0.22 13.43 4.51
N PHE A 592 -0.36 14.53 4.00
CA PHE A 592 -0.04 15.89 4.43
C PHE A 592 -0.42 16.09 5.90
N TYR A 593 -1.63 15.64 6.26
CA TYR A 593 -2.10 15.65 7.64
C TYR A 593 -1.18 14.86 8.57
N TRP A 594 -0.94 13.59 8.23
CA TRP A 594 -0.13 12.72 9.05
C TRP A 594 1.27 13.31 9.26
N HIS A 595 1.90 13.79 8.18
CA HIS A 595 3.26 14.32 8.21
C HIS A 595 3.36 15.63 8.99
N TRP A 596 2.44 16.59 8.79
CA TRP A 596 2.48 17.85 9.53
C TRP A 596 2.22 17.64 11.03
N LYS A 597 1.24 16.78 11.36
CA LYS A 597 0.94 16.43 12.75
C LYS A 597 2.15 15.80 13.43
N HIS A 598 2.84 14.87 12.77
CA HIS A 598 4.02 14.23 13.34
C HIS A 598 5.24 15.17 13.43
N ILE A 599 5.49 16.02 12.42
CA ILE A 599 6.58 17.00 12.46
C ILE A 599 6.46 17.90 13.69
N THR A 600 5.26 18.40 13.97
CA THR A 600 5.04 19.30 15.11
C THR A 600 5.19 18.59 16.46
N ILE A 601 4.80 17.32 16.55
CA ILE A 601 5.06 16.46 17.71
C ILE A 601 6.56 16.25 17.91
N TRP A 602 7.29 15.87 16.85
CA TRP A 602 8.73 15.58 16.94
C TRP A 602 9.58 16.83 17.23
N GLN A 603 9.09 18.01 16.84
CA GLN A 603 9.70 19.30 17.21
C GLN A 603 9.33 19.77 18.63
N GLY A 604 8.40 19.09 19.31
CA GLY A 604 7.90 19.50 20.62
C GLY A 604 7.01 20.75 20.59
N ASN A 605 6.44 21.11 19.43
CA ASN A 605 5.59 22.28 19.25
C ASN A 605 4.24 21.90 18.60
N THR A 606 3.45 21.10 19.32
CA THR A 606 2.12 20.66 18.86
C THR A 606 1.13 21.81 18.65
N ASN A 607 1.34 22.95 19.33
CA ASN A 607 0.46 24.12 19.22
C ASN A 607 0.46 24.69 17.80
N GLN A 608 1.59 24.60 17.08
CA GLN A 608 1.64 25.04 15.68
C GLN A 608 0.58 24.33 14.82
N PHE A 609 0.47 23.01 14.93
CA PHE A 609 -0.55 22.26 14.21
C PHE A 609 -1.94 22.60 14.73
N ASN A 610 -2.15 22.58 16.05
CA ASN A 610 -3.47 22.80 16.65
C ASN A 610 -4.07 24.16 16.30
N GLU A 611 -3.25 25.21 16.21
CA GLU A 611 -3.69 26.57 15.90
C GLU A 611 -3.74 26.85 14.39
N SER A 612 -2.82 26.29 13.60
CA SER A 612 -2.67 26.66 12.18
C SER A 612 -3.37 25.71 11.20
N SER A 613 -3.75 24.51 11.63
CA SER A 613 -4.41 23.54 10.73
C SER A 613 -5.90 23.80 10.50
N THR A 614 -6.50 24.77 11.20
CA THR A 614 -7.93 25.09 11.10
C THR A 614 -8.28 25.98 9.90
N TYR A 615 -7.28 26.53 9.21
CA TYR A 615 -7.41 27.40 8.04
C TYR A 615 -6.33 27.07 6.99
N LEU A 616 -6.62 27.27 5.70
CA LEU A 616 -5.76 26.79 4.59
C LEU A 616 -4.45 27.57 4.48
N MET A 617 -4.41 28.85 4.86
CA MET A 617 -3.15 29.61 4.87
C MET A 617 -2.11 29.00 5.81
N GLY A 618 -2.53 28.37 6.91
CA GLY A 618 -1.61 27.68 7.81
C GLY A 618 -0.97 26.44 7.15
N TRP A 619 -1.76 25.65 6.42
CA TRP A 619 -1.23 24.53 5.62
C TRP A 619 -0.24 25.00 4.54
N LEU A 620 -0.50 26.15 3.91
CA LEU A 620 0.42 26.71 2.91
C LEU A 620 1.71 27.25 3.55
N ARG A 621 1.58 28.09 4.59
CA ARG A 621 2.70 28.82 5.19
C ARG A 621 3.52 27.95 6.14
N ASP A 622 2.88 27.32 7.11
CA ASP A 622 3.54 26.68 8.25
C ASP A 622 3.85 25.21 8.01
N TYR A 623 3.20 24.60 7.01
CA TYR A 623 3.55 23.28 6.53
C TYR A 623 4.37 23.32 5.24
N LEU A 624 3.78 23.68 4.10
CA LEU A 624 4.45 23.55 2.80
C LEU A 624 5.65 24.49 2.68
N TRP A 625 5.45 25.79 2.88
CA TRP A 625 6.51 26.78 2.73
C TRP A 625 7.60 26.60 3.80
N LEU A 626 7.24 26.59 5.09
CA LEU A 626 8.21 26.50 6.19
C LEU A 626 9.08 25.23 6.12
N ASN A 627 8.50 24.09 5.76
CA ASN A 627 9.24 22.82 5.72
C ASN A 627 9.97 22.59 4.38
N SER A 628 9.69 23.37 3.34
CA SER A 628 10.44 23.34 2.07
C SER A 628 11.82 24.00 2.16
N SER A 629 12.05 24.88 3.14
CA SER A 629 13.30 25.64 3.28
C SER A 629 14.59 24.81 3.22
N PRO A 630 14.77 23.72 4.00
CA PRO A 630 15.98 22.89 3.90
C PRO A 630 16.07 22.14 2.55
N LEU A 631 14.94 21.70 1.99
CA LEU A 631 14.88 21.02 0.70
C LEU A 631 15.37 21.92 -0.43
N ILE A 632 14.83 23.13 -0.56
CA ILE A 632 15.19 24.05 -1.65
C ILE A 632 16.62 24.60 -1.52
N ASN A 633 17.24 24.46 -0.35
CA ASN A 633 18.64 24.78 -0.10
C ASN A 633 19.56 23.55 -0.15
N GLY A 634 19.09 22.40 -0.67
CA GLY A 634 19.93 21.23 -0.91
C GLY A 634 21.12 21.52 -1.83
N TYR A 635 20.94 22.46 -2.76
CA TYR A 635 21.99 23.15 -3.49
C TYR A 635 21.59 24.61 -3.72
N ASN A 636 22.56 25.53 -3.70
CA ASN A 636 22.37 26.96 -3.92
C ASN A 636 23.66 27.57 -4.52
N PRO A 637 23.71 28.89 -4.83
CA PRO A 637 24.90 29.51 -5.41
C PRO A 637 26.19 29.39 -4.59
N TYR A 638 26.09 29.09 -3.29
CA TYR A 638 27.23 29.00 -2.38
C TYR A 638 27.75 27.56 -2.21
N GLY A 639 26.99 26.55 -2.61
CA GLY A 639 27.38 25.14 -2.48
C GLY A 639 26.20 24.17 -2.44
N MET A 640 26.47 22.95 -1.99
CA MET A 640 25.48 21.88 -1.91
C MET A 640 25.71 20.98 -0.69
N ASN A 641 24.68 20.22 -0.32
CA ASN A 641 24.72 19.23 0.75
C ASN A 641 24.06 17.92 0.30
N ASN A 642 23.94 16.95 1.21
CA ASN A 642 23.37 15.63 0.94
C ASN A 642 21.86 15.66 0.58
N LEU A 643 21.17 16.79 0.76
CA LEU A 643 19.78 16.97 0.31
C LEU A 643 19.67 17.40 -1.16
N SER A 644 20.78 17.65 -1.85
CA SER A 644 20.81 18.07 -3.26
C SER A 644 20.07 17.10 -4.19
N VAL A 645 20.15 15.78 -3.96
CA VAL A 645 19.41 14.78 -4.75
C VAL A 645 17.90 14.94 -4.58
N TRP A 646 17.44 15.24 -3.37
CA TRP A 646 16.03 15.48 -3.09
C TRP A 646 15.57 16.81 -3.68
N ALA A 647 16.39 17.86 -3.60
CA ALA A 647 16.11 19.15 -4.24
C ALA A 647 15.97 19.01 -5.76
N TRP A 648 16.85 18.22 -6.39
CA TRP A 648 16.77 17.94 -7.82
C TRP A 648 15.54 17.08 -8.16
N MET A 649 15.29 16.02 -7.40
CA MET A 649 14.11 15.17 -7.57
C MET A 649 12.80 15.94 -7.37
N PHE A 650 12.77 16.93 -6.48
CA PHE A 650 11.62 17.79 -6.24
C PHE A 650 11.28 18.62 -7.49
N LEU A 651 12.27 19.26 -8.11
CA LEU A 651 12.06 19.98 -9.38
C LEU A 651 11.75 19.04 -10.54
N PHE A 652 12.41 17.88 -10.59
CA PHE A 652 12.12 16.86 -11.59
C PHE A 652 10.67 16.36 -11.49
N GLY A 653 10.17 16.15 -10.27
CA GLY A 653 8.77 15.81 -10.02
C GLY A 653 7.81 16.88 -10.57
N HIS A 654 8.09 18.16 -10.33
CA HIS A 654 7.31 19.26 -10.90
C HIS A 654 7.34 19.27 -12.43
N LEU A 655 8.50 19.05 -13.03
CA LEU A 655 8.66 18.96 -14.49
C LEU A 655 7.83 17.82 -15.07
N VAL A 656 7.93 16.62 -14.49
CA VAL A 656 7.19 15.43 -14.95
C VAL A 656 5.68 15.65 -14.77
N TRP A 657 5.26 16.21 -13.63
CA TRP A 657 3.86 16.53 -13.36
C TRP A 657 3.30 17.51 -14.39
N ALA A 658 3.99 18.63 -14.64
CA ALA A 658 3.59 19.64 -15.62
C ALA A 658 3.63 19.11 -17.06
N THR A 659 4.56 18.20 -17.38
CA THR A 659 4.59 17.51 -18.68
C THR A 659 3.32 16.67 -18.89
N GLY A 660 2.76 16.10 -17.82
CA GLY A 660 1.47 15.42 -17.87
C GLY A 660 0.35 16.33 -18.41
N PHE A 661 0.32 17.60 -18.01
CA PHE A 661 -0.71 18.55 -18.43
C PHE A 661 -0.73 18.79 -19.94
N MET A 662 0.41 18.68 -20.62
CA MET A 662 0.47 18.75 -22.08
C MET A 662 -0.47 17.72 -22.71
N PHE A 663 -0.44 16.47 -22.24
CA PHE A 663 -1.26 15.38 -22.76
C PHE A 663 -2.72 15.42 -22.28
N LEU A 664 -2.97 16.00 -21.11
CA LEU A 664 -4.31 16.06 -20.50
C LEU A 664 -5.15 17.22 -21.06
N ILE A 665 -4.51 18.33 -21.42
CA ILE A 665 -5.18 19.54 -21.91
C ILE A 665 -5.26 19.54 -23.44
N SER A 666 -4.13 19.35 -24.13
CA SER A 666 -4.10 19.42 -25.60
C SER A 666 -4.42 18.06 -26.21
N TRP A 667 -5.41 18.00 -27.09
CA TRP A 667 -5.95 16.74 -27.59
C TRP A 667 -5.41 16.37 -28.97
N ARG A 668 -5.65 15.12 -29.37
CA ARG A 668 -5.01 14.44 -30.50
C ARG A 668 -4.99 15.23 -31.82
N GLY A 669 -6.08 15.91 -32.18
CA GLY A 669 -6.23 16.56 -33.49
C GLY A 669 -5.10 17.55 -33.81
N TYR A 670 -4.80 18.42 -32.84
CA TYR A 670 -3.72 19.41 -32.94
C TYR A 670 -2.36 18.74 -33.23
N TRP A 671 -2.01 17.70 -32.47
CA TRP A 671 -0.75 16.99 -32.62
C TRP A 671 -0.67 16.19 -33.91
N GLN A 672 -1.80 15.66 -34.40
CA GLN A 672 -1.85 14.92 -35.65
C GLN A 672 -1.53 15.84 -36.84
N GLU A 673 -2.13 17.03 -36.90
CA GLU A 673 -1.85 18.02 -37.95
C GLU A 673 -0.38 18.49 -37.90
N LEU A 674 0.16 18.72 -36.69
CA LEU A 674 1.57 19.07 -36.54
C LEU A 674 2.49 17.96 -37.06
N ILE A 675 2.22 16.70 -36.71
CA ILE A 675 3.02 15.55 -37.18
C ILE A 675 2.97 15.41 -38.70
N GLU A 676 1.84 15.72 -39.34
CA GLU A 676 1.73 15.73 -40.80
C GLU A 676 2.65 16.76 -41.44
N THR A 677 2.79 17.95 -40.85
CA THR A 677 3.76 18.95 -41.34
C THR A 677 5.22 18.48 -41.18
N LEU A 678 5.53 17.76 -40.10
CA LEU A 678 6.86 17.17 -39.87
C LEU A 678 7.16 16.05 -40.87
N ALA A 679 6.17 15.21 -41.15
CA ALA A 679 6.30 14.15 -42.17
C ALA A 679 6.53 14.76 -43.56
N TRP A 680 5.80 15.81 -43.92
CA TRP A 680 6.03 16.56 -45.15
C TRP A 680 7.46 17.15 -45.20
N ALA A 681 7.90 17.78 -44.12
CA ALA A 681 9.24 18.38 -44.05
C ALA A 681 10.34 17.31 -44.21
N HIS A 682 10.20 16.16 -43.55
CA HIS A 682 11.15 15.04 -43.64
C HIS A 682 11.27 14.50 -45.07
N GLU A 683 10.15 14.27 -45.76
CA GLU A 683 10.15 13.77 -47.13
C GLU A 683 10.70 14.77 -48.15
N ARG A 684 10.59 16.08 -47.86
CA ARG A 684 11.05 17.16 -48.73
C ARG A 684 12.47 17.64 -48.44
N THR A 685 13.05 17.27 -47.30
CA THR A 685 14.41 17.65 -46.94
C THR A 685 15.44 16.75 -47.64
N PRO A 686 16.29 17.28 -48.55
CA PRO A 686 17.33 16.49 -49.22
C PRO A 686 18.27 15.85 -48.20
N LEU A 687 18.85 14.69 -48.55
CA LEU A 687 19.69 13.84 -47.67
C LEU A 687 18.90 13.13 -46.55
N ALA A 688 17.96 13.80 -45.88
CA ALA A 688 17.10 13.18 -44.88
C ALA A 688 16.07 12.21 -45.51
N ASN A 689 15.55 12.55 -46.69
CA ASN A 689 14.57 11.74 -47.42
C ASN A 689 15.09 10.36 -47.90
N LEU A 690 16.40 10.11 -47.82
CA LEU A 690 17.01 8.79 -48.02
C LEU A 690 16.68 7.83 -46.87
N ILE A 691 16.46 8.36 -45.66
CA ILE A 691 16.07 7.60 -44.48
C ILE A 691 14.55 7.60 -44.38
N LYS A 692 13.93 6.41 -44.46
CA LYS A 692 12.47 6.27 -44.37
C LYS A 692 12.08 5.59 -43.06
N TRP A 693 11.00 6.06 -42.45
CA TRP A 693 10.38 5.35 -41.32
C TRP A 693 9.76 4.04 -41.78
N LYS A 694 9.79 3.04 -40.89
CA LYS A 694 9.14 1.76 -41.12
C LYS A 694 7.65 1.83 -40.78
N ASP A 695 7.32 2.43 -39.64
CA ASP A 695 5.96 2.64 -39.16
C ASP A 695 5.61 4.12 -39.34
N LYS A 696 4.44 4.42 -39.89
CA LYS A 696 4.02 5.81 -40.13
C LYS A 696 3.88 6.57 -38.80
N PRO A 697 4.49 7.75 -38.65
CA PRO A 697 4.33 8.56 -37.44
C PRO A 697 2.90 9.10 -37.35
N VAL A 698 2.24 8.83 -36.22
CA VAL A 698 0.92 9.36 -35.89
C VAL A 698 0.91 9.84 -34.44
N ALA A 699 0.02 10.79 -34.14
CA ALA A 699 -0.21 11.20 -32.76
C ALA A 699 -0.75 10.03 -31.93
N LEU A 700 -0.48 10.05 -30.61
CA LEU A 700 -1.04 9.11 -29.65
C LEU A 700 -2.57 9.03 -29.79
N SER A 701 -3.15 7.85 -29.55
CA SER A 701 -4.61 7.72 -29.49
C SER A 701 -5.18 8.53 -28.32
N ILE A 702 -6.48 8.80 -28.34
CA ILE A 702 -7.16 9.57 -27.28
C ILE A 702 -6.97 8.90 -25.91
N VAL A 703 -7.25 7.60 -25.82
CA VAL A 703 -7.06 6.81 -24.58
C VAL A 703 -5.58 6.77 -24.18
N GLN A 704 -4.67 6.63 -25.15
CA GLN A 704 -3.23 6.63 -24.87
C GLN A 704 -2.76 7.97 -24.29
N ALA A 705 -3.21 9.10 -24.83
CA ALA A 705 -2.86 10.42 -24.31
C ALA A 705 -3.37 10.61 -22.88
N ARG A 706 -4.61 10.16 -22.58
CA ARG A 706 -5.13 10.13 -21.20
C ARG A 706 -4.24 9.30 -20.27
N LEU A 707 -3.86 8.08 -20.67
CA LEU A 707 -3.01 7.19 -19.87
C LEU A 707 -1.60 7.77 -19.66
N VAL A 708 -0.97 8.25 -20.73
CA VAL A 708 0.38 8.83 -20.68
C VAL A 708 0.38 10.11 -19.85
N GLY A 709 -0.63 10.98 -20.02
CA GLY A 709 -0.81 12.17 -19.21
C GLY A 709 -1.02 11.84 -17.72
N LEU A 710 -1.86 10.83 -17.43
CA LEU A 710 -2.09 10.37 -16.06
C LEU A 710 -0.84 9.74 -15.43
N ALA A 711 -0.05 9.01 -16.21
CA ALA A 711 1.20 8.42 -15.75
C ALA A 711 2.21 9.51 -15.37
N HIS A 712 2.41 10.51 -16.21
CA HIS A 712 3.26 11.67 -15.91
C HIS A 712 2.75 12.44 -14.68
N PHE A 713 1.44 12.70 -14.63
CA PHE A 713 0.82 13.36 -13.47
C PHE A 713 1.11 12.57 -12.18
N SER A 714 0.87 11.26 -12.19
CA SER A 714 1.03 10.39 -11.01
C SER A 714 2.50 10.29 -10.58
N VAL A 715 3.42 10.06 -11.52
CA VAL A 715 4.86 9.97 -11.23
C VAL A 715 5.38 11.30 -10.69
N GLY A 716 5.04 12.41 -11.34
CA GLY A 716 5.43 13.74 -10.90
C GLY A 716 4.89 14.08 -9.51
N TYR A 717 3.63 13.71 -9.23
CA TYR A 717 2.99 13.90 -7.92
C TYR A 717 3.73 13.15 -6.82
N ILE A 718 4.01 11.86 -7.03
CA ILE A 718 4.69 10.99 -6.05
C ILE A 718 6.13 11.46 -5.82
N LEU A 719 6.91 11.73 -6.88
CA LEU A 719 8.31 12.16 -6.74
C LEU A 719 8.44 13.51 -6.05
N THR A 720 7.54 14.46 -6.37
CA THR A 720 7.50 15.77 -5.71
C THR A 720 7.29 15.60 -4.21
N TYR A 721 6.30 14.79 -3.82
CA TYR A 721 5.99 14.64 -2.40
C TYR A 721 7.02 13.79 -1.65
N ALA A 722 7.53 12.72 -2.26
CA ALA A 722 8.57 11.88 -1.65
C ALA A 722 9.84 12.68 -1.34
N ALA A 723 10.30 13.50 -2.29
CA ALA A 723 11.45 14.39 -2.06
C ALA A 723 11.19 15.39 -0.93
N PHE A 724 9.99 15.97 -0.88
CA PHE A 724 9.61 16.90 0.18
C PHE A 724 9.59 16.22 1.55
N VAL A 725 8.90 15.10 1.71
CA VAL A 725 8.79 14.38 3.00
C VAL A 725 10.15 13.96 3.52
N ILE A 726 10.99 13.36 2.67
CA ILE A 726 12.30 12.86 3.08
C ILE A 726 13.21 14.02 3.48
N ALA A 727 13.35 15.06 2.66
CA ALA A 727 14.26 16.16 2.94
C ALA A 727 13.81 17.04 4.12
N SER A 728 12.50 17.32 4.23
CA SER A 728 11.98 18.15 5.33
C SER A 728 12.07 17.48 6.69
N THR A 729 11.93 16.15 6.75
CA THR A 729 12.08 15.38 8.01
C THR A 729 13.56 15.18 8.36
N SER A 730 14.36 14.69 7.40
CA SER A 730 15.76 14.30 7.66
C SER A 730 16.68 15.48 7.95
N SER A 731 16.34 16.69 7.50
CA SER A 731 17.13 17.90 7.74
C SER A 731 16.97 18.47 9.14
N LYS A 732 15.83 18.22 9.79
CA LYS A 732 15.46 18.82 11.08
C LYS A 732 15.63 17.87 12.26
N LEU A 733 15.45 16.57 12.03
CA LEU A 733 15.19 15.61 13.11
C LEU A 733 16.04 14.33 13.06
N ASN A 734 17.00 14.19 12.12
CA ASN A 734 17.90 13.03 12.03
C ASN A 734 19.34 13.31 12.47
#